data_AF-A0A3B9GUT8-F1
#
_entry.id   AF-A0A3B9GUT8-F1
#
_cell.length_a   1.000
_cell.length_b   1.000
_cell.length_c   1.000
_cell.angle_alpha   90.00
_cell.angle_beta   90.00
_cell.angle_gamma   90.00
#
_symmetry.space_group_name_H-M   'P 1'
#
loop_
_entity.id
_entity.type
_entity.pdbx_description
1 polymer ?
#
loop_
_entity_poly.entity_id
_entity_poly.type
_entity_poly.pdbx_seq_one_letter_code
_entity_poly.pdbx_strand_id
1 'polypeptide(L)'
;DKLIEDAQRDWSALGMERLLVTPLSRFPQGKPITLSEGILFTTYATLRSDDRGEKVSRVKQIVEWLGSDFDGAIIFDESHSMQNAGGGKGERGDVAASQQGSAGLRLQHALPDARVVYVSATGATTVHNLAYAQRLGLWGGEDFPFQTRAEFVEAIEAGGVAAMEVLARDLRSLGLYTARSLSYDGVEYELIEHQLTDEQRRIYDAYAGAFAVIHNNLDAAMEAANITGSEGTLNRQAKSAARSAFESTKQRFFGHLLTSMKTPTLIRSIEADLEAGHAAVIQIVSTGEALMERRLSEIPTEEWSDISVDVTPREYVGSYLQHSFPVQLYEPFTDGEGNLSSRPVFRDGQPVESREAVARRDEMLEQLGSLPAVPGALDQIVQRFGTDMVAEVTGRSRRIVRKGDGASARLAVENRAPSANLAETSAFMDDQKRILVFSDAGGTGRSYHAELSAKNQRLRVHYLLEPGWKADAAIQGLGRTNRTNQAQPPLFRPIATDVKAEKRFLSTIARRLDTLGAITRGQRQTGGQGLFRPEDNLESAYARDALRQLYLLIVRGKVEGCSLERFESATGLKLMDSNGVKDELPPITTFLNRLLALTIELQGILFSAFEQLLQARIDGAIASGTYDMGLETLKAESFIVTDRQVIHTHPGTGAETRLLTLTERKRNQPVTLNAALAELDDPRARLLINERSGRAAVQIPTTSVMLDDGEIERRVRLIRPMEAVSIPMRTMDETHWGEADQASFATAWNAELAEVPEFTDSILHMVTGLLLPIWKRLPQDSSRVYRLQTDEGERIIGRRVSPAWATNASTSGVTSSLTPDAAYAALIEGRTILDLTEGLQLRRVRVMGANRIELTGFTDTMRDRLRTYGLFSEIISWKLRFFVPVGALGPEIIGKLLDRFPVERISERVAA
;
A
#
# COMPACT_ATOMS: atom_id res chain seq x y z
N ASP A 1 29.58 11.14 -14.92
CA ASP A 1 28.26 10.86 -14.34
C ASP A 1 27.30 10.70 -15.51
N LYS A 2 26.52 9.62 -15.62
CA LYS A 2 25.72 9.37 -16.85
C LYS A 2 24.54 10.35 -16.98
N LEU A 3 24.09 10.92 -15.86
CA LEU A 3 22.91 11.80 -15.80
C LEU A 3 23.20 13.24 -16.27
N ILE A 4 24.44 13.71 -16.21
CA ILE A 4 24.75 15.07 -16.67
C ILE A 4 24.63 15.21 -18.19
N GLU A 5 24.85 14.12 -18.94
CA GLU A 5 24.71 14.14 -20.40
C GLU A 5 23.26 14.38 -20.82
N ASP A 6 22.30 13.79 -20.11
CA ASP A 6 20.86 14.02 -20.33
C ASP A 6 20.48 15.46 -19.98
N ALA A 7 20.91 15.97 -18.82
CA ALA A 7 20.66 17.36 -18.43
C ALA A 7 21.24 18.35 -19.45
N GLN A 8 22.44 18.06 -19.97
CA GLN A 8 23.11 18.85 -21.00
C GLN A 8 22.40 18.78 -22.36
N ARG A 9 21.92 17.60 -22.77
CA ARG A 9 21.12 17.42 -23.97
C ARG A 9 19.83 18.23 -23.87
N ASP A 10 19.08 18.08 -22.78
CA ASP A 10 17.78 18.71 -22.60
C ASP A 10 17.92 20.24 -22.53
N TRP A 11 18.98 20.73 -21.87
CA TRP A 11 19.32 22.16 -21.86
C TRP A 11 19.65 22.68 -23.26
N SER A 12 20.42 21.91 -24.04
CA SER A 12 20.74 22.25 -25.43
C SER A 12 19.51 22.24 -26.33
N ALA A 13 18.55 21.34 -26.09
CA ALA A 13 17.29 21.26 -26.82
C ALA A 13 16.40 22.51 -26.60
N LEU A 14 16.59 23.21 -25.47
CA LEU A 14 15.99 24.52 -25.21
C LEU A 14 16.74 25.69 -25.88
N GLY A 15 17.78 25.40 -26.67
CA GLY A 15 18.61 26.40 -27.35
C GLY A 15 19.73 27.00 -26.49
N MET A 16 20.00 26.42 -25.33
CA MET A 16 20.97 26.97 -24.36
C MET A 16 22.35 26.32 -24.47
N GLU A 17 23.39 27.00 -23.97
CA GLU A 17 24.76 26.48 -24.01
C GLU A 17 24.98 25.31 -23.03
N ARG A 18 25.39 24.16 -23.59
CA ARG A 18 25.68 22.91 -22.86
C ARG A 18 26.61 23.09 -21.66
N LEU A 19 27.62 23.95 -21.76
CA LEU A 19 28.68 24.11 -20.76
C LEU A 19 28.22 24.86 -19.50
N LEU A 20 27.04 25.50 -19.52
CA LEU A 20 26.43 26.11 -18.33
C LEU A 20 26.07 25.08 -17.26
N VAL A 21 25.85 23.82 -17.64
CA VAL A 21 25.63 22.71 -16.69
C VAL A 21 26.98 22.13 -16.27
N THR A 22 27.41 22.49 -15.06
CA THR A 22 28.73 22.14 -14.51
C THR A 22 28.61 21.14 -13.36
N PRO A 23 29.28 19.97 -13.41
CA PRO A 23 29.19 18.99 -12.34
C PRO A 23 30.00 19.42 -11.11
N LEU A 24 29.46 19.20 -9.90
CA LEU A 24 30.15 19.44 -8.63
C LEU A 24 31.46 18.69 -8.50
N SER A 25 31.63 17.55 -9.19
CA SER A 25 32.87 16.77 -9.20
C SER A 25 34.08 17.52 -9.78
N ARG A 26 33.88 18.60 -10.55
CA ARG A 26 34.96 19.49 -10.99
C ARG A 26 35.59 20.30 -9.85
N PHE A 27 34.87 20.45 -8.74
CA PHE A 27 35.35 21.15 -7.55
C PHE A 27 35.68 20.12 -6.46
N PRO A 28 36.95 19.97 -6.06
CA PRO A 28 37.33 19.05 -4.99
C PRO A 28 36.57 19.35 -3.69
N GLN A 29 36.25 18.32 -2.90
CA GLN A 29 35.59 18.51 -1.62
C GLN A 29 36.46 19.37 -0.69
N GLY A 30 35.86 20.38 -0.04
CA GLY A 30 36.55 21.32 0.83
C GLY A 30 37.32 22.44 0.12
N LYS A 31 37.27 22.51 -1.22
CA LYS A 31 37.75 23.67 -1.99
C LYS A 31 36.57 24.58 -2.37
N PRO A 32 36.75 25.90 -2.45
CA PRO A 32 35.70 26.80 -2.90
C PRO A 32 35.18 26.43 -4.31
N ILE A 33 33.86 26.53 -4.51
CA ILE A 33 33.27 26.43 -5.84
C ILE A 33 33.44 27.79 -6.52
N THR A 34 34.15 27.83 -7.65
CA THR A 34 34.46 29.06 -8.38
C THR A 34 33.54 29.26 -9.60
N LEU A 35 32.29 28.83 -9.50
CA LEU A 35 31.27 28.98 -10.54
C LEU A 35 30.52 30.30 -10.28
N SER A 36 30.71 31.30 -11.15
CA SER A 36 30.06 32.61 -11.00
C SER A 36 28.66 32.67 -11.61
N GLU A 37 28.41 31.88 -12.66
CA GLU A 37 27.14 31.81 -13.37
C GLU A 37 26.94 30.40 -13.93
N GLY A 38 25.70 29.93 -13.96
CA GLY A 38 25.31 28.65 -14.55
C GLY A 38 24.59 27.73 -13.57
N ILE A 39 24.59 26.44 -13.88
CA ILE A 39 23.88 25.40 -13.14
C ILE A 39 24.90 24.43 -12.53
N LEU A 40 24.90 24.32 -11.21
CA LEU A 40 25.68 23.31 -10.51
C LEU A 40 24.90 21.99 -10.48
N PHE A 41 25.43 20.97 -11.16
CA PHE A 41 24.84 19.63 -11.21
C PHE A 41 25.50 18.69 -10.19
N THR A 42 24.71 18.00 -9.37
CA THR A 42 25.20 16.98 -8.42
C THR A 42 24.17 15.87 -8.25
N THR A 43 24.62 14.68 -7.83
CA THR A 43 23.74 13.56 -7.49
C THR A 43 23.47 13.49 -5.99
N TYR A 44 22.37 12.84 -5.61
CA TYR A 44 22.06 12.53 -4.21
C TYR A 44 23.18 11.72 -3.52
N ALA A 45 23.84 10.82 -4.25
CA ALA A 45 24.94 10.02 -3.72
C ALA A 45 26.14 10.90 -3.31
N THR A 46 26.47 11.91 -4.13
CA THR A 46 27.51 12.89 -3.81
C THR A 46 27.06 13.84 -2.69
N LEU A 47 25.80 14.27 -2.69
CA LEU A 47 25.27 15.20 -1.68
C LEU A 47 25.28 14.61 -0.26
N ARG A 48 25.08 13.30 -0.13
CA ARG A 48 25.03 12.59 1.14
C ARG A 48 26.35 12.56 1.92
N SER A 49 27.50 12.84 1.30
CA SER A 49 28.80 12.69 1.97
C SER A 49 28.87 13.56 3.25
N ASP A 50 28.87 12.92 4.41
CA ASP A 50 28.98 13.56 5.72
C ASP A 50 30.41 14.08 5.98
N ASP A 51 30.52 14.94 6.98
CA ASP A 51 31.78 15.49 7.48
C ASP A 51 32.67 14.36 8.02
N ARG A 52 33.85 14.18 7.45
CA ARG A 52 34.85 13.19 7.89
C ARG A 52 36.03 13.90 8.54
N GLY A 53 35.78 14.72 9.55
CA GLY A 53 36.79 15.42 10.34
C GLY A 53 37.50 16.54 9.57
N GLU A 54 38.43 16.21 8.67
CA GLU A 54 39.25 17.18 7.92
C GLU A 54 38.56 17.71 6.64
N LYS A 55 37.45 17.10 6.20
CA LYS A 55 36.78 17.43 4.94
C LYS A 55 35.33 17.89 5.16
N VAL A 56 35.10 19.17 4.91
CA VAL A 56 33.79 19.83 4.89
C VAL A 56 32.78 19.02 4.07
N SER A 57 31.54 18.87 4.58
CA SER A 57 30.47 18.17 3.85
C SER A 57 30.15 18.85 2.50
N ARG A 58 29.67 18.09 1.52
CA ARG A 58 29.27 18.64 0.21
C ARG A 58 28.11 19.63 0.32
N VAL A 59 27.19 19.44 1.27
CA VAL A 59 26.12 20.41 1.57
C VAL A 59 26.72 21.72 2.04
N LYS A 60 27.64 21.70 3.01
CA LYS A 60 28.28 22.93 3.53
C LYS A 60 29.09 23.65 2.44
N GLN A 61 29.81 22.92 1.59
CA GLN A 61 30.51 23.49 0.44
C GLN A 61 29.57 24.23 -0.53
N ILE A 62 28.37 23.69 -0.77
CA ILE A 62 27.35 24.34 -1.61
C ILE A 62 26.77 25.58 -0.90
N VAL A 63 26.44 25.48 0.38
CA VAL A 63 25.89 26.60 1.17
C VAL A 63 26.89 27.75 1.27
N GLU A 64 28.17 27.47 1.48
CA GLU A 64 29.23 28.49 1.50
C GLU A 64 29.41 29.17 0.14
N TRP A 65 29.17 28.46 -0.96
CA TRP A 65 29.22 29.02 -2.32
C TRP A 65 27.99 29.88 -2.63
N LEU A 66 26.79 29.41 -2.27
CA LEU A 66 25.53 30.10 -2.54
C LEU A 66 25.35 31.34 -1.66
N GLY A 67 25.79 31.29 -0.40
CA GLY A 67 25.47 32.30 0.62
C GLY A 67 24.12 32.02 1.28
N SER A 68 23.94 32.51 2.51
CA SER A 68 22.68 32.31 3.27
C SER A 68 21.49 33.10 2.72
N ASP A 69 21.78 34.15 1.95
CA ASP A 69 20.86 35.07 1.27
C ASP A 69 20.51 34.62 -0.15
N PHE A 70 20.95 33.43 -0.56
CA PHE A 70 20.65 32.90 -1.89
C PHE A 70 19.15 32.73 -2.12
N ASP A 71 18.63 33.50 -3.08
CA ASP A 71 17.22 33.48 -3.46
C ASP A 71 16.96 32.63 -4.73
N GLY A 72 17.98 31.98 -5.30
CA GLY A 72 17.89 31.23 -6.55
C GLY A 72 17.12 29.90 -6.45
N ALA A 73 17.13 29.12 -7.53
CA ALA A 73 16.37 27.87 -7.60
C ALA A 73 17.20 26.63 -7.21
N ILE A 74 16.62 25.76 -6.39
CA ILE A 74 17.13 24.42 -6.07
C ILE A 74 16.11 23.41 -6.59
N ILE A 75 16.52 22.60 -7.56
CA ILE A 75 15.67 21.60 -8.20
C ILE A 75 16.08 20.22 -7.72
N PHE A 76 15.17 19.54 -7.02
CA PHE A 76 15.32 18.15 -6.64
C PHE A 76 14.62 17.27 -7.67
N ASP A 77 15.38 16.76 -8.64
CA ASP A 77 14.89 15.80 -9.62
C ASP A 77 14.80 14.38 -9.04
N GLU A 78 13.76 13.63 -9.41
CA GLU A 78 13.35 12.38 -8.76
C GLU A 78 13.35 12.47 -7.22
N SER A 79 12.72 13.53 -6.69
CA SER A 79 12.73 13.90 -5.28
C SER A 79 12.25 12.80 -4.32
N HIS A 80 11.49 11.81 -4.82
CA HIS A 80 11.12 10.62 -4.05
C HIS A 80 12.33 9.80 -3.58
N SER A 81 13.51 9.99 -4.17
CA SER A 81 14.79 9.45 -3.70
C SER A 81 15.14 9.94 -2.29
N MET A 82 14.60 11.09 -1.86
CA MET A 82 14.71 11.62 -0.50
C MET A 82 13.64 11.07 0.47
N GLN A 83 12.90 10.02 0.10
CA GLN A 83 11.95 9.36 1.00
C GLN A 83 12.61 8.98 2.34
N ASN A 84 11.80 8.89 3.39
CA ASN A 84 12.24 8.66 4.78
C ASN A 84 13.16 9.76 5.33
N ALA A 85 13.08 11.00 4.81
CA ALA A 85 13.86 12.14 5.32
C ALA A 85 13.58 12.47 6.80
N GLY A 86 12.35 12.20 7.29
CA GLY A 86 11.94 12.47 8.67
C GLY A 86 11.97 11.26 9.60
N GLY A 87 12.52 10.11 9.17
CA GLY A 87 12.36 8.83 9.89
C GLY A 87 10.89 8.35 9.96
N GLY A 88 10.63 7.31 10.74
CA GLY A 88 9.26 6.80 10.95
C GLY A 88 9.17 5.66 11.96
N LYS A 89 7.97 5.12 12.19
CA LYS A 89 7.76 3.86 12.91
C LYS A 89 7.42 2.79 11.87
N GLY A 90 8.20 1.71 11.84
CA GLY A 90 7.89 0.51 11.07
C GLY A 90 7.39 -0.62 11.96
N GLU A 91 6.91 -1.72 11.36
CA GLU A 91 6.49 -2.94 12.08
C GLU A 91 7.58 -3.53 12.99
N ARG A 92 8.85 -3.14 12.78
CA ARG A 92 10.03 -3.61 13.53
C ARG A 92 10.66 -2.54 14.43
N GLY A 93 9.97 -1.42 14.67
CA GLY A 93 10.45 -0.30 15.50
C GLY A 93 10.79 0.97 14.71
N ASP A 94 11.52 1.89 15.33
CA ASP A 94 11.86 3.18 14.75
C ASP A 94 12.79 3.03 13.54
N VAL A 95 12.41 3.64 12.41
CA VAL A 95 13.18 3.72 11.18
C VAL A 95 13.95 5.03 11.18
N ALA A 96 15.28 4.92 11.20
CA ALA A 96 16.17 6.08 11.11
C ALA A 96 15.98 6.83 9.78
N ALA A 97 16.20 8.16 9.83
CA ALA A 97 16.11 9.00 8.65
C ALA A 97 17.15 8.58 7.58
N SER A 98 16.73 8.58 6.31
CA SER A 98 17.65 8.34 5.19
C SER A 98 18.71 9.43 5.17
N GLN A 99 19.98 9.06 5.17
CA GLN A 99 21.09 10.01 5.05
C GLN A 99 20.97 10.91 3.80
N GLN A 100 20.40 10.41 2.69
CA GLN A 100 20.12 11.23 1.49
C GLN A 100 19.01 12.26 1.78
N GLY A 101 17.91 11.82 2.40
CA GLY A 101 16.81 12.69 2.79
C GLY A 101 17.25 13.76 3.80
N SER A 102 18.06 13.38 4.79
CA SER A 102 18.63 14.30 5.77
C SER A 102 19.56 15.33 5.14
N ALA A 103 20.37 14.95 4.13
CA ALA A 103 21.21 15.91 3.41
C ALA A 103 20.38 16.91 2.59
N GLY A 104 19.31 16.43 1.94
CA GLY A 104 18.34 17.28 1.24
C GLY A 104 17.62 18.26 2.15
N LEU A 105 17.16 17.83 3.34
CA LEU A 105 16.55 18.71 4.33
C LEU A 105 17.57 19.72 4.91
N ARG A 106 18.79 19.28 5.23
CA ARG A 106 19.87 20.18 5.69
C ARG A 106 20.13 21.32 4.70
N LEU A 107 20.19 21.02 3.40
CA LEU A 107 20.36 22.02 2.36
C LEU A 107 19.19 23.02 2.33
N GLN A 108 17.95 22.51 2.43
CA GLN A 108 16.75 23.35 2.46
C GLN A 108 16.70 24.25 3.71
N HIS A 109 17.08 23.77 4.89
CA HIS A 109 17.10 24.58 6.10
C HIS A 109 18.21 25.63 6.11
N ALA A 110 19.35 25.33 5.51
CA ALA A 110 20.49 26.25 5.44
C ALA A 110 20.26 27.43 4.48
N LEU A 111 19.32 27.30 3.54
CA LEU A 111 19.02 28.30 2.51
C LEU A 111 17.52 28.68 2.58
N PRO A 112 17.11 29.50 3.57
CA PRO A 112 15.71 29.83 3.81
C PRO A 112 15.03 30.51 2.61
N ASP A 113 15.76 31.39 1.90
CA ASP A 113 15.24 32.22 0.81
C ASP A 113 15.26 31.53 -0.56
N ALA A 114 15.91 30.37 -0.66
CA ALA A 114 15.99 29.61 -1.91
C ALA A 114 14.62 29.07 -2.34
N ARG A 115 14.33 29.19 -3.64
CA ARG A 115 13.13 28.61 -4.28
C ARG A 115 13.34 27.13 -4.51
N VAL A 116 12.53 26.28 -3.87
CA VAL A 116 12.66 24.82 -3.97
C VAL A 116 11.62 24.24 -4.94
N VAL A 117 12.08 23.46 -5.92
CA VAL A 117 11.23 22.71 -6.85
C VAL A 117 11.44 21.22 -6.64
N TYR A 118 10.37 20.49 -6.34
CA TYR A 118 10.38 19.03 -6.25
C TYR A 118 9.82 18.43 -7.54
N VAL A 119 10.63 17.67 -8.26
CA VAL A 119 10.21 16.95 -9.47
C VAL A 119 10.22 15.47 -9.16
N SER A 120 9.08 14.80 -9.33
CA SER A 120 8.97 13.37 -9.07
C SER A 120 7.77 12.77 -9.80
N ALA A 121 7.99 11.63 -10.45
CA ALA A 121 6.91 10.85 -11.07
C ALA A 121 6.02 10.13 -10.04
N THR A 122 6.53 9.88 -8.83
CA THR A 122 5.90 9.01 -7.81
C THR A 122 5.91 9.60 -6.40
N GLY A 123 6.06 10.92 -6.28
CA GLY A 123 6.30 11.62 -4.99
C GLY A 123 5.24 11.41 -3.90
N ALA A 124 4.02 10.99 -4.29
CA ALA A 124 2.86 10.87 -3.42
C ALA A 124 2.33 9.42 -3.29
N THR A 125 3.20 8.40 -3.43
CA THR A 125 2.79 6.99 -3.34
C THR A 125 2.31 6.56 -1.96
N THR A 126 2.91 7.11 -0.89
CA THR A 126 2.45 6.99 0.49
C THR A 126 2.58 8.36 1.17
N VAL A 127 1.69 8.66 2.13
CA VAL A 127 1.67 9.97 2.83
C VAL A 127 3.01 10.23 3.53
N HIS A 128 3.62 9.19 4.09
CA HIS A 128 4.91 9.26 4.78
C HIS A 128 6.05 9.78 3.91
N ASN A 129 5.98 9.56 2.58
CA ASN A 129 7.03 9.94 1.65
C ASN A 129 7.12 11.45 1.43
N LEU A 130 6.07 12.22 1.74
CA LEU A 130 6.07 13.68 1.59
C LEU A 130 6.99 14.41 2.57
N ALA A 131 7.63 13.70 3.51
CA ALA A 131 8.50 14.28 4.53
C ALA A 131 9.65 15.14 3.98
N TYR A 132 10.14 14.88 2.76
CA TYR A 132 11.19 15.69 2.13
C TYR A 132 10.68 17.04 1.60
N ALA A 133 9.37 17.19 1.43
CA ALA A 133 8.72 18.33 0.81
C ALA A 133 8.22 19.36 1.84
N GLN A 134 9.03 19.66 2.85
CA GLN A 134 8.65 20.57 3.96
C GLN A 134 8.28 21.98 3.48
N ARG A 135 8.86 22.45 2.35
CA ARG A 135 8.55 23.78 1.80
C ARG A 135 7.14 23.90 1.21
N LEU A 136 6.36 22.82 1.16
CA LEU A 136 4.93 22.88 0.81
C LEU A 136 4.06 23.48 1.91
N GLY A 137 4.58 23.62 3.14
CA GLY A 137 3.82 24.22 4.25
C GLY A 137 2.62 23.36 4.68
N LEU A 138 2.78 22.04 4.69
CA LEU A 138 1.72 21.13 5.15
C LEU A 138 1.67 21.04 6.68
N TRP A 139 2.82 21.17 7.34
CA TRP A 139 2.95 21.14 8.79
C TRP A 139 4.07 22.08 9.26
N GLY A 140 4.07 22.42 10.56
CA GLY A 140 5.17 23.17 11.17
C GLY A 140 4.77 24.24 12.19
N GLY A 141 3.56 24.20 12.75
CA GLY A 141 3.10 25.19 13.74
C GLY A 141 1.62 25.55 13.60
N GLU A 142 1.19 26.60 14.28
CA GLU A 142 -0.20 27.07 14.28
C GLU A 142 -0.63 27.62 12.92
N ASP A 143 0.29 28.22 12.17
CA ASP A 143 0.06 28.82 10.85
C ASP A 143 -0.14 27.80 9.73
N PHE A 144 0.08 26.51 10.01
CA PHE A 144 -0.02 25.43 9.03
C PHE A 144 -1.27 24.54 9.25
N PRO A 145 -1.74 23.85 8.18
CA PRO A 145 -2.88 22.94 8.25
C PRO A 145 -2.78 21.84 9.32
N PHE A 146 -1.56 21.42 9.66
CA PHE A 146 -1.27 20.43 10.70
C PHE A 146 -0.16 20.94 11.62
N GLN A 147 -0.25 20.67 12.93
CA GLN A 147 0.80 21.08 13.85
C GLN A 147 2.06 20.26 13.65
N THR A 148 1.88 18.94 13.48
CA THR A 148 2.99 17.98 13.34
C THR A 148 2.82 17.10 12.12
N ARG A 149 3.94 16.51 11.65
CA ARG A 149 3.91 15.50 10.59
C ARG A 149 3.08 14.28 10.97
N ALA A 150 3.10 13.86 12.24
CA ALA A 150 2.37 12.68 12.69
C ALA A 150 0.86 12.87 12.54
N GLU A 151 0.37 14.03 12.95
CA GLU A 151 -1.04 14.44 12.79
C GLU A 151 -1.45 14.49 11.31
N PHE A 152 -0.60 15.06 10.44
CA PHE A 152 -0.85 15.06 8.99
C PHE A 152 -0.98 13.64 8.43
N VAL A 153 -0.04 12.74 8.77
CA VAL A 153 -0.05 11.36 8.29
C VAL A 153 -1.33 10.65 8.72
N GLU A 154 -1.65 10.71 10.02
CA GLU A 154 -2.83 10.06 10.60
C GLU A 154 -4.12 10.56 9.94
N ALA A 155 -4.24 11.88 9.75
CA ALA A 155 -5.41 12.50 9.13
C ALA A 155 -5.64 12.04 7.69
N ILE A 156 -4.58 11.94 6.88
CA ILE A 156 -4.69 11.52 5.48
C ILE A 156 -4.94 10.01 5.39
N GLU A 157 -4.29 9.19 6.22
CA GLU A 157 -4.53 7.75 6.28
C GLU A 157 -5.97 7.43 6.70
N ALA A 158 -6.49 8.13 7.72
CA ALA A 158 -7.88 8.01 8.16
C ALA A 158 -8.88 8.46 7.09
N GLY A 159 -8.47 9.35 6.18
CA GLY A 159 -9.32 9.85 5.09
C GLY A 159 -9.42 8.92 3.88
N GLY A 160 -8.61 7.85 3.83
CA GLY A 160 -8.57 6.90 2.73
C GLY A 160 -7.73 7.36 1.53
N VAL A 161 -7.84 6.62 0.42
CA VAL A 161 -7.13 6.89 -0.84
C VAL A 161 -7.56 8.24 -1.46
N ALA A 162 -8.82 8.66 -1.31
CA ALA A 162 -9.36 9.93 -1.81
C ALA A 162 -8.84 11.14 -1.04
N ALA A 163 -8.34 10.96 0.18
CA ALA A 163 -7.70 12.05 0.92
C ALA A 163 -6.42 12.54 0.23
N MET A 164 -5.66 11.62 -0.41
CA MET A 164 -4.51 12.00 -1.23
C MET A 164 -4.90 12.77 -2.49
N GLU A 165 -6.06 12.45 -3.09
CA GLU A 165 -6.61 13.19 -4.23
C GLU A 165 -7.03 14.61 -3.81
N VAL A 166 -7.69 14.75 -2.66
CA VAL A 166 -8.02 16.06 -2.06
C VAL A 166 -6.76 16.87 -1.79
N LEU A 167 -5.73 16.26 -1.20
CA LEU A 167 -4.46 16.94 -0.94
C LEU A 167 -3.83 17.45 -2.24
N ALA A 168 -3.76 16.61 -3.28
CA ALA A 168 -3.20 17.00 -4.57
C ALA A 168 -4.00 18.12 -5.24
N ARG A 169 -5.34 18.03 -5.21
CA ARG A 169 -6.24 19.09 -5.71
C ARG A 169 -6.04 20.39 -4.96
N ASP A 170 -5.97 20.34 -3.64
CA ASP A 170 -5.83 21.52 -2.79
C ASP A 170 -4.47 22.19 -3.01
N LEU A 171 -3.39 21.41 -3.09
CA LEU A 171 -2.06 21.92 -3.47
C LEU A 171 -2.07 22.57 -4.86
N ARG A 172 -2.83 22.02 -5.83
CA ARG A 172 -2.99 22.63 -7.15
C ARG A 172 -3.75 23.95 -7.09
N SER A 173 -4.83 24.03 -6.32
CA SER A 173 -5.59 25.27 -6.07
C SER A 173 -4.77 26.33 -5.34
N LEU A 174 -3.80 25.90 -4.53
CA LEU A 174 -2.82 26.77 -3.87
C LEU A 174 -1.65 27.18 -4.78
N GLY A 175 -1.56 26.64 -6.00
CA GLY A 175 -0.44 26.90 -6.91
C GLY A 175 0.86 26.18 -6.54
N LEU A 176 0.82 25.25 -5.58
CA LEU A 176 1.98 24.52 -5.04
C LEU A 176 2.24 23.19 -5.74
N TYR A 177 1.32 22.73 -6.58
CA TYR A 177 1.41 21.44 -7.26
C TYR A 177 0.96 21.53 -8.72
N THR A 178 1.78 20.98 -9.60
CA THR A 178 1.44 20.75 -10.99
C THR A 178 1.73 19.31 -11.35
N ALA A 179 0.80 18.68 -12.04
CA ALA A 179 0.96 17.34 -12.56
C ALA A 179 0.36 17.25 -13.95
N ARG A 180 1.09 16.57 -14.83
CA ARG A 180 0.65 16.20 -16.17
C ARG A 180 0.87 14.71 -16.33
N SER A 181 -0.04 14.08 -17.04
CA SER A 181 0.00 12.65 -17.30
C SER A 181 0.24 12.37 -18.75
N LEU A 182 1.00 11.31 -19.03
CA LEU A 182 1.02 10.72 -20.36
C LEU A 182 -0.37 10.17 -20.69
N SER A 183 -0.82 10.44 -21.92
CA SER A 183 -2.03 9.80 -22.41
C SER A 183 -1.76 8.32 -22.66
N TYR A 184 -2.68 7.48 -22.23
CA TYR A 184 -2.75 6.06 -22.62
C TYR A 184 -3.83 5.83 -23.68
N ASP A 185 -4.31 6.91 -24.31
CA ASP A 185 -5.22 6.81 -25.44
C ASP A 185 -4.56 6.04 -26.59
N GLY A 186 -5.28 5.06 -27.13
CA GLY A 186 -4.77 4.13 -28.15
C GLY A 186 -3.73 3.10 -27.66
N VAL A 187 -3.36 3.07 -26.37
CA VAL A 187 -2.49 1.99 -25.83
C VAL A 187 -3.32 0.73 -25.64
N GLU A 188 -2.89 -0.36 -26.25
CA GLU A 188 -3.50 -1.68 -26.14
C GLU A 188 -2.77 -2.53 -25.09
N TYR A 189 -3.49 -3.46 -24.45
CA TYR A 189 -2.98 -4.37 -23.45
C TYR A 189 -3.39 -5.80 -23.78
N GLU A 190 -2.44 -6.73 -23.73
CA GLU A 190 -2.67 -8.14 -24.01
C GLU A 190 -1.88 -9.00 -23.01
N LEU A 191 -2.57 -9.65 -22.07
CA LEU A 191 -1.93 -10.58 -21.14
C LEU A 191 -1.54 -11.87 -21.87
N ILE A 192 -0.27 -12.22 -21.83
CA ILE A 192 0.22 -13.51 -22.30
C ILE A 192 0.38 -14.44 -21.10
N GLU A 193 -0.38 -15.52 -21.10
CA GLU A 193 -0.22 -16.60 -20.14
C GLU A 193 0.72 -17.68 -20.68
N HIS A 194 1.70 -18.07 -19.89
CA HIS A 194 2.54 -19.24 -20.10
C HIS A 194 2.03 -20.39 -19.23
N GLN A 195 1.48 -21.42 -19.87
CA GLN A 195 1.15 -22.66 -19.19
C GLN A 195 2.43 -23.48 -18.99
N LEU A 196 2.76 -23.78 -17.73
CA LEU A 196 3.88 -24.68 -17.44
C LEU A 196 3.62 -26.06 -18.03
N THR A 197 4.60 -26.57 -18.78
CA THR A 197 4.62 -27.97 -19.24
C THR A 197 4.79 -28.93 -18.06
N ASP A 198 4.43 -30.20 -18.24
CA ASP A 198 4.59 -31.22 -17.20
C ASP A 198 6.04 -31.32 -16.70
N GLU A 199 7.00 -31.17 -17.62
CA GLU A 199 8.42 -31.16 -17.27
C GLU A 199 8.80 -29.91 -16.46
N GLN A 200 8.29 -28.73 -16.82
CA GLN A 200 8.52 -27.51 -16.03
C GLN A 200 7.89 -27.62 -14.64
N ARG A 201 6.69 -28.20 -14.50
CA ARG A 201 6.05 -28.48 -13.20
C ARG A 201 6.90 -29.44 -12.38
N ARG A 202 7.39 -30.53 -12.97
CA ARG A 202 8.29 -31.49 -12.31
C ARG A 202 9.56 -30.81 -11.80
N ILE A 203 10.20 -29.98 -12.63
CA ILE A 203 11.40 -29.21 -12.24
C ILE A 203 11.06 -28.24 -11.10
N TYR A 204 9.96 -27.51 -11.22
CA TYR A 204 9.51 -26.56 -10.20
C TYR A 204 9.29 -27.26 -8.85
N ASP A 205 8.54 -28.36 -8.85
CA ASP A 205 8.22 -29.13 -7.65
C ASP A 205 9.46 -29.78 -7.03
N ALA A 206 10.42 -30.21 -7.85
CA ALA A 206 11.70 -30.72 -7.35
C ALA A 206 12.49 -29.63 -6.60
N TYR A 207 12.52 -28.40 -7.12
CA TYR A 207 13.12 -27.27 -6.41
C TYR A 207 12.30 -26.88 -5.16
N ALA A 208 10.97 -26.87 -5.22
CA ALA A 208 10.11 -26.61 -4.06
C ALA A 208 10.37 -27.62 -2.92
N GLY A 209 10.49 -28.91 -3.27
CA GLY A 209 10.87 -29.96 -2.34
C GLY A 209 12.25 -29.74 -1.71
N ALA A 210 13.26 -29.39 -2.53
CA ALA A 210 14.60 -29.08 -2.02
C ALA A 210 14.60 -27.88 -1.06
N PHE A 211 13.84 -26.82 -1.36
CA PHE A 211 13.71 -25.67 -0.46
C PHE A 211 12.97 -26.01 0.84
N ALA A 212 12.01 -26.93 0.82
CA ALA A 212 11.39 -27.44 2.05
C ALA A 212 12.41 -28.21 2.91
N VAL A 213 13.26 -29.03 2.30
CA VAL A 213 14.37 -29.73 2.99
C VAL A 213 15.36 -28.73 3.59
N ILE A 214 15.74 -27.69 2.85
CA ILE A 214 16.63 -26.62 3.37
C ILE A 214 15.98 -25.91 4.54
N HIS A 215 14.68 -25.63 4.47
CA HIS A 215 13.97 -24.96 5.55
C HIS A 215 13.99 -25.78 6.84
N ASN A 216 13.67 -27.08 6.74
CA ASN A 216 13.68 -27.99 7.89
C ASN A 216 15.10 -28.17 8.46
N ASN A 217 16.12 -28.27 7.60
CA ASN A 217 17.51 -28.35 8.03
C ASN A 217 18.06 -27.04 8.58
N LEU A 218 17.49 -25.89 8.20
CA LEU A 218 17.91 -24.59 8.74
C LEU A 218 17.65 -24.50 10.25
N ASP A 219 16.47 -24.95 10.70
CA ASP A 219 16.16 -24.97 12.13
C ASP A 219 17.09 -25.95 12.89
N ALA A 220 17.32 -27.15 12.34
CA ALA A 220 18.27 -28.11 12.91
C ALA A 220 19.72 -27.61 12.93
N ALA A 221 20.16 -26.91 11.87
CA ALA A 221 21.49 -26.34 11.79
C ALA A 221 21.69 -25.19 12.78
N MET A 222 20.66 -24.36 13.02
CA MET A 222 20.71 -23.33 14.07
C MET A 222 20.82 -23.95 15.47
N GLU A 223 20.20 -25.10 15.72
CA GLU A 223 20.35 -25.85 16.96
C GLU A 223 21.75 -26.46 17.09
N ALA A 224 22.24 -27.15 16.05
CA ALA A 224 23.59 -27.72 16.00
C ALA A 224 24.71 -26.66 16.06
N ALA A 225 24.40 -25.41 15.74
CA ALA A 225 25.27 -24.25 15.85
C ALA A 225 25.16 -23.53 17.20
N ASN A 226 24.29 -23.98 18.13
CA ASN A 226 23.93 -23.30 19.38
C ASN A 226 23.40 -21.86 19.20
N ILE A 227 22.77 -21.56 18.06
CA ILE A 227 22.01 -20.32 17.85
C ILE A 227 20.65 -20.42 18.57
N THR A 228 20.09 -21.63 18.57
CA THR A 228 18.92 -22.04 19.35
C THR A 228 19.29 -23.21 20.27
N GLY A 229 18.59 -23.35 21.38
CA GLY A 229 18.75 -24.47 22.32
C GLY A 229 17.40 -25.01 22.77
N SER A 230 17.44 -26.04 23.64
CA SER A 230 16.26 -26.76 24.12
C SER A 230 15.21 -25.89 24.83
N GLU A 231 15.64 -24.80 25.49
CA GLU A 231 14.76 -23.89 26.23
C GLU A 231 14.47 -22.55 25.50
N GLY A 232 15.02 -22.34 24.29
CA GLY A 232 14.72 -21.11 23.54
C GLY A 232 15.81 -20.63 22.58
N THR A 233 15.73 -19.35 22.20
CA THR A 233 16.70 -18.74 21.27
C THR A 233 17.88 -18.15 22.03
N LEU A 234 19.09 -18.68 21.82
CA LEU A 234 20.33 -18.26 22.47
C LEU A 234 20.96 -17.03 21.80
N ASN A 235 20.79 -16.89 20.48
CA ASN A 235 21.23 -15.72 19.73
C ASN A 235 20.15 -15.25 18.74
N ARG A 236 19.37 -14.24 19.16
CA ARG A 236 18.26 -13.70 18.36
C ARG A 236 18.72 -13.03 17.05
N GLN A 237 19.88 -12.38 17.08
CA GLN A 237 20.41 -11.67 15.90
C GLN A 237 20.83 -12.67 14.82
N ALA A 238 21.61 -13.70 15.19
CA ALA A 238 22.03 -14.76 14.28
C ALA A 238 20.83 -15.52 13.68
N LYS A 239 19.83 -15.85 14.51
CA LYS A 239 18.57 -16.47 14.05
C LYS A 239 17.82 -15.61 13.02
N SER A 240 17.68 -14.31 13.31
CA SER A 240 16.99 -13.37 12.43
C SER A 240 17.75 -13.18 11.11
N ALA A 241 19.07 -13.08 11.16
CA ALA A 241 19.94 -12.98 9.98
C ALA A 241 19.82 -14.22 9.09
N ALA A 242 19.92 -15.43 9.66
CA ALA A 242 19.82 -16.69 8.92
C ALA A 242 18.46 -16.85 8.23
N ARG A 243 17.35 -16.60 8.94
CA ARG A 243 15.99 -16.66 8.36
C ARG A 243 15.78 -15.60 7.27
N SER A 244 16.28 -14.38 7.47
CA SER A 244 16.15 -13.30 6.47
C SER A 244 16.96 -13.61 5.20
N ALA A 245 18.17 -14.17 5.34
CA ALA A 245 19.00 -14.58 4.22
C ALA A 245 18.35 -15.71 3.40
N PHE A 246 17.78 -16.72 4.07
CA PHE A 246 17.06 -17.81 3.42
C PHE A 246 15.85 -17.30 2.63
N GLU A 247 14.97 -16.53 3.27
CA GLU A 247 13.71 -16.09 2.66
C GLU A 247 13.93 -15.15 1.47
N SER A 248 14.92 -14.25 1.56
CA SER A 248 15.28 -13.37 0.44
C SER A 248 15.92 -14.13 -0.72
N THR A 249 16.66 -15.21 -0.46
CA THR A 249 17.22 -16.08 -1.50
C THR A 249 16.14 -16.89 -2.20
N LYS A 250 15.23 -17.48 -1.42
CA LYS A 250 14.09 -18.25 -1.91
C LYS A 250 13.22 -17.44 -2.87
N GLN A 251 12.85 -16.22 -2.49
CA GLN A 251 12.05 -15.33 -3.35
C GLN A 251 12.74 -14.99 -4.67
N ARG A 252 14.04 -14.66 -4.63
CA ARG A 252 14.82 -14.36 -5.83
C ARG A 252 14.93 -15.57 -6.75
N PHE A 253 15.23 -16.74 -6.18
CA PHE A 253 15.36 -17.99 -6.92
C PHE A 253 14.08 -18.33 -7.69
N PHE A 254 12.93 -18.43 -7.01
CA PHE A 254 11.67 -18.80 -7.67
C PHE A 254 11.19 -17.74 -8.66
N GLY A 255 11.41 -16.45 -8.37
CA GLY A 255 11.13 -15.38 -9.33
C GLY A 255 11.93 -15.54 -10.63
N HIS A 256 13.21 -15.89 -10.53
CA HIS A 256 14.06 -16.14 -11.70
C HIS A 256 13.71 -17.43 -12.41
N LEU A 257 13.37 -18.48 -11.66
CA LEU A 257 12.95 -19.77 -12.21
C LEU A 257 11.70 -19.59 -13.08
N LEU A 258 10.65 -18.94 -12.55
CA LEU A 258 9.42 -18.67 -13.31
C LEU A 258 9.68 -17.78 -14.52
N THR A 259 10.48 -16.72 -14.35
CA THR A 259 10.90 -15.84 -15.46
C THR A 259 11.60 -16.61 -16.58
N SER A 260 12.47 -17.54 -16.20
CA SER A 260 13.19 -18.40 -17.14
C SER A 260 12.26 -19.41 -17.81
N MET A 261 11.31 -20.00 -17.07
CA MET A 261 10.33 -20.96 -17.58
C MET A 261 9.37 -20.35 -18.59
N LYS A 262 8.95 -19.08 -18.43
CA LYS A 262 8.05 -18.40 -19.39
C LYS A 262 8.75 -17.78 -20.60
N THR A 263 10.08 -17.73 -20.61
CA THR A 263 10.87 -17.16 -21.72
C THR A 263 10.64 -17.83 -23.09
N PRO A 264 10.42 -19.15 -23.21
CA PRO A 264 10.05 -19.78 -24.47
C PRO A 264 8.75 -19.22 -25.09
N THR A 265 7.75 -18.87 -24.27
CA THR A 265 6.53 -18.20 -24.77
C THR A 265 6.84 -16.78 -25.24
N LEU A 266 7.67 -16.04 -24.50
CA LEU A 266 8.15 -14.72 -24.93
C LEU A 266 8.87 -14.79 -26.29
N ILE A 267 9.79 -15.74 -26.46
CA ILE A 267 10.56 -15.91 -27.71
C ILE A 267 9.62 -16.10 -28.90
N ARG A 268 8.64 -17.00 -28.80
CA ARG A 268 7.66 -17.23 -29.88
C ARG A 268 6.85 -15.97 -30.19
N SER A 269 6.51 -15.20 -29.17
CA SER A 269 5.75 -13.95 -29.33
C SER A 269 6.59 -12.86 -30.02
N ILE A 270 7.88 -12.74 -29.65
CA ILE A 270 8.83 -11.85 -30.32
C ILE A 270 9.00 -12.25 -31.79
N GLU A 271 9.13 -13.53 -32.10
CA GLU A 271 9.28 -14.00 -33.49
C GLU A 271 8.09 -13.58 -34.35
N ALA A 272 6.86 -13.78 -33.85
CA ALA A 272 5.63 -13.37 -34.54
C ALA A 272 5.56 -11.84 -34.75
N ASP A 273 5.94 -11.05 -33.74
CA ASP A 273 5.98 -9.60 -33.86
C ASP A 273 7.03 -9.09 -34.83
N LEU A 274 8.19 -9.74 -34.87
CA LEU A 274 9.23 -9.40 -35.82
C LEU A 274 8.78 -9.71 -37.26
N GLU A 275 8.05 -10.79 -37.47
CA GLU A 275 7.42 -11.13 -38.76
C GLU A 275 6.34 -10.09 -39.15
N ALA A 276 5.55 -9.62 -38.18
CA ALA A 276 4.57 -8.53 -38.37
C ALA A 276 5.21 -7.14 -38.59
N GLY A 277 6.55 -7.02 -38.56
CA GLY A 277 7.24 -5.76 -38.79
C GLY A 277 7.36 -4.85 -37.55
N HIS A 278 7.01 -5.34 -36.36
CA HIS A 278 7.08 -4.59 -35.10
C HIS A 278 8.50 -4.58 -34.49
N ALA A 279 8.70 -3.81 -33.41
CA ALA A 279 9.92 -3.82 -32.61
C ALA A 279 9.60 -4.28 -31.18
N ALA A 280 10.36 -5.25 -30.67
CA ALA A 280 10.14 -5.82 -29.35
C ALA A 280 10.97 -5.08 -28.29
N VAL A 281 10.34 -4.70 -27.19
CA VAL A 281 10.99 -4.11 -26.02
C VAL A 281 10.70 -4.97 -24.80
N ILE A 282 11.72 -5.54 -24.18
CA ILE A 282 11.59 -6.46 -23.04
C ILE A 282 12.09 -5.78 -21.77
N GLN A 283 11.19 -5.66 -20.80
CA GLN A 283 11.51 -5.19 -19.46
C GLN A 283 11.81 -6.37 -18.53
N ILE A 284 12.99 -6.34 -17.92
CA ILE A 284 13.42 -7.26 -16.88
C ILE A 284 13.94 -6.50 -15.66
N VAL A 285 13.87 -7.10 -14.48
CA VAL A 285 14.47 -6.51 -13.27
C VAL A 285 15.83 -7.13 -12.99
N SER A 286 15.91 -8.44 -13.15
CA SER A 286 17.06 -9.24 -12.77
C SER A 286 17.88 -9.62 -14.00
N THR A 287 19.15 -9.21 -14.01
CA THR A 287 20.06 -9.42 -15.16
C THR A 287 20.97 -10.63 -15.00
N GLY A 288 20.98 -11.27 -13.83
CA GLY A 288 21.92 -12.36 -13.51
C GLY A 288 23.39 -11.93 -13.39
N GLU A 289 23.70 -10.63 -13.45
CA GLU A 289 25.09 -10.13 -13.53
C GLU A 289 25.97 -10.59 -12.36
N ALA A 290 25.54 -10.33 -11.12
CA ALA A 290 26.34 -10.67 -9.94
C ALA A 290 26.60 -12.18 -9.81
N LEU A 291 25.68 -12.99 -10.32
CA LEU A 291 25.78 -14.44 -10.36
C LEU A 291 26.81 -14.89 -11.37
N MET A 292 26.68 -14.37 -12.60
CA MET A 292 27.60 -14.64 -13.70
C MET A 292 29.02 -14.18 -13.37
N GLU A 293 29.20 -12.96 -12.87
CA GLU A 293 30.52 -12.43 -12.50
C GLU A 293 31.25 -13.29 -11.48
N ARG A 294 30.53 -13.79 -10.47
CA ARG A 294 31.11 -14.68 -9.47
C ARG A 294 31.59 -15.99 -10.10
N ARG A 295 30.78 -16.62 -10.95
CA ARG A 295 31.19 -17.86 -11.63
C ARG A 295 32.32 -17.64 -12.62
N LEU A 296 32.29 -16.57 -13.40
CA LEU A 296 33.39 -16.23 -14.29
C LEU A 296 34.70 -15.96 -13.55
N SER A 297 34.65 -15.52 -12.28
CA SER A 297 35.87 -15.32 -11.47
C SER A 297 36.56 -16.62 -11.05
N GLU A 298 35.85 -17.75 -11.10
CA GLU A 298 36.38 -19.08 -10.80
C GLU A 298 36.94 -19.78 -12.06
N ILE A 299 36.70 -19.22 -13.25
CA ILE A 299 37.07 -19.82 -14.54
C ILE A 299 38.27 -19.05 -15.14
N PRO A 300 39.37 -19.74 -15.49
CA PRO A 300 40.49 -19.11 -16.20
C PRO A 300 40.02 -18.41 -17.49
N THR A 301 40.55 -17.22 -17.77
CA THR A 301 40.15 -16.43 -18.95
C THR A 301 40.41 -17.12 -20.28
N GLU A 302 41.32 -18.10 -20.31
CA GLU A 302 41.63 -18.93 -21.48
C GLU A 302 40.46 -19.83 -21.89
N GLU A 303 39.62 -20.22 -20.93
CA GLU A 303 38.44 -21.08 -21.14
C GLU A 303 37.19 -20.28 -21.49
N TRP A 304 37.25 -18.93 -21.46
CA TRP A 304 36.07 -18.08 -21.73
C TRP A 304 35.52 -18.21 -23.14
N SER A 305 36.28 -18.79 -24.06
CA SER A 305 35.79 -19.04 -25.41
C SER A 305 34.89 -20.29 -25.48
N ASP A 306 34.99 -21.21 -24.54
CA ASP A 306 34.22 -22.46 -24.50
C ASP A 306 33.84 -22.82 -23.06
N ILE A 307 32.74 -22.26 -22.58
CA ILE A 307 32.28 -22.44 -21.21
C ILE A 307 31.28 -23.59 -21.12
N SER A 308 31.58 -24.56 -20.25
CA SER A 308 30.68 -25.64 -19.85
C SER A 308 30.04 -25.42 -18.46
N VAL A 309 30.18 -24.23 -17.88
CA VAL A 309 29.74 -23.93 -16.52
C VAL A 309 28.26 -23.56 -16.46
N ASP A 310 27.60 -24.07 -15.43
CA ASP A 310 26.21 -23.74 -15.13
C ASP A 310 26.10 -22.31 -14.57
N VAL A 311 25.46 -21.42 -15.34
CA VAL A 311 25.18 -20.03 -14.93
C VAL A 311 23.67 -19.82 -14.77
N THR A 312 22.97 -20.84 -14.27
CA THR A 312 21.52 -20.82 -14.05
C THR A 312 21.13 -20.31 -12.67
N PRO A 313 19.84 -19.97 -12.43
CA PRO A 313 19.36 -19.53 -11.12
C PRO A 313 19.67 -20.49 -9.96
N ARG A 314 19.96 -21.78 -10.23
CA ARG A 314 20.42 -22.77 -9.24
C ARG A 314 21.58 -22.26 -8.38
N GLU A 315 22.41 -21.40 -8.94
CA GLU A 315 23.53 -20.77 -8.26
C GLU A 315 23.14 -19.86 -7.09
N TYR A 316 21.94 -19.27 -7.09
CA TYR A 316 21.47 -18.48 -5.94
C TYR A 316 21.40 -19.31 -4.67
N VAL A 317 20.87 -20.53 -4.78
CA VAL A 317 20.73 -21.43 -3.63
C VAL A 317 22.07 -22.08 -3.27
N GLY A 318 22.89 -22.45 -4.27
CA GLY A 318 24.25 -22.95 -4.03
C GLY A 318 25.12 -21.94 -3.27
N SER A 319 25.12 -20.68 -3.72
CA SER A 319 25.82 -19.60 -3.03
C SER A 319 25.30 -19.36 -1.62
N TYR A 320 23.99 -19.40 -1.40
CA TYR A 320 23.41 -19.26 -0.06
C TYR A 320 23.89 -20.39 0.85
N LEU A 321 23.85 -21.63 0.37
CA LEU A 321 24.29 -22.79 1.15
C LEU A 321 25.76 -22.67 1.55
N GLN A 322 26.64 -22.27 0.63
CA GLN A 322 28.06 -22.13 0.89
C GLN A 322 28.41 -20.97 1.85
N HIS A 323 27.74 -19.83 1.74
CA HIS A 323 28.18 -18.58 2.38
C HIS A 323 27.27 -18.05 3.49
N SER A 324 26.03 -18.55 3.59
CA SER A 324 25.00 -17.98 4.47
C SER A 324 24.23 -19.01 5.29
N PHE A 325 24.35 -20.30 4.96
CA PHE A 325 23.81 -21.37 5.79
C PHE A 325 24.56 -21.42 7.14
N PRO A 326 23.88 -21.54 8.28
CA PRO A 326 24.50 -21.41 9.60
C PRO A 326 25.35 -22.64 9.93
N VAL A 327 26.61 -22.61 9.52
CA VAL A 327 27.62 -23.64 9.86
C VAL A 327 28.54 -23.21 10.99
N GLN A 328 28.64 -21.91 11.31
CA GLN A 328 29.49 -21.42 12.38
C GLN A 328 29.01 -21.91 13.75
N LEU A 329 29.91 -22.50 14.54
CA LEU A 329 29.64 -22.95 15.90
C LEU A 329 29.61 -21.77 16.87
N TYR A 330 28.60 -21.73 17.72
CA TYR A 330 28.51 -20.84 18.87
C TYR A 330 28.71 -21.65 20.16
N GLU A 331 29.28 -21.03 21.19
CA GLU A 331 29.32 -21.60 22.54
C GLU A 331 28.30 -20.87 23.43
N PRO A 332 27.49 -21.59 24.20
CA PRO A 332 26.65 -20.99 25.22
C PRO A 332 27.50 -20.31 26.29
N PHE A 333 27.09 -19.13 26.75
CA PHE A 333 27.66 -18.44 27.90
C PHE A 333 26.54 -17.75 28.68
N THR A 334 26.74 -17.61 29.99
CA THR A 334 25.86 -16.81 30.84
C THR A 334 26.43 -15.40 30.91
N ASP A 335 25.61 -14.39 30.60
CA ASP A 335 26.02 -12.99 30.75
C ASP A 335 26.03 -12.55 32.23
N GLY A 336 26.49 -11.32 32.49
CA GLY A 336 26.58 -10.76 33.84
C GLY A 336 25.22 -10.57 34.53
N GLU A 337 24.10 -10.72 33.81
CA GLU A 337 22.73 -10.60 34.31
C GLU A 337 22.08 -11.98 34.55
N GLY A 338 22.81 -13.07 34.31
CA GLY A 338 22.32 -14.44 34.49
C GLY A 338 21.55 -15.00 33.29
N ASN A 339 21.50 -14.28 32.16
CA ASN A 339 20.82 -14.76 30.96
C ASN A 339 21.74 -15.68 30.14
N LEU A 340 21.19 -16.80 29.66
CA LEU A 340 21.89 -17.71 28.77
C LEU A 340 21.86 -17.16 27.33
N SER A 341 23.04 -16.89 26.77
CA SER A 341 23.22 -16.48 25.38
C SER A 341 24.29 -17.34 24.71
N SER A 342 24.57 -17.12 23.42
CA SER A 342 25.66 -17.82 22.73
C SER A 342 26.52 -16.87 21.90
N ARG A 343 27.82 -17.12 21.89
CA ARG A 343 28.84 -16.31 21.20
C ARG A 343 29.62 -17.16 20.20
N PRO A 344 30.09 -16.57 19.08
CA PRO A 344 30.82 -17.31 18.05
C PRO A 344 32.13 -17.88 18.60
N VAL A 345 32.40 -19.15 18.26
CA VAL A 345 33.66 -19.83 18.62
C VAL A 345 34.72 -19.51 17.57
N PHE A 346 35.90 -19.09 18.04
CA PHE A 346 37.08 -18.88 17.22
C PHE A 346 38.24 -19.74 17.71
N ARG A 347 39.02 -20.29 16.79
CA ARG A 347 40.29 -20.97 17.05
C ARG A 347 41.35 -20.38 16.14
N ASP A 348 42.44 -19.89 16.72
CA ASP A 348 43.55 -19.25 15.99
C ASP A 348 43.09 -18.11 15.05
N GLY A 349 42.06 -17.37 15.47
CA GLY A 349 41.47 -16.26 14.69
C GLY A 349 40.53 -16.69 13.57
N GLN A 350 40.30 -17.98 13.36
CA GLN A 350 39.36 -18.52 12.37
C GLN A 350 38.05 -18.99 13.03
N PRO A 351 36.89 -18.76 12.40
CA PRO A 351 35.61 -19.25 12.91
C PRO A 351 35.60 -20.79 12.91
N VAL A 352 35.14 -21.39 14.01
CA VAL A 352 34.97 -22.84 14.11
C VAL A 352 33.61 -23.22 13.54
N GLU A 353 33.55 -24.28 12.73
CA GLU A 353 32.31 -24.78 12.15
C GLU A 353 31.75 -26.00 12.91
N SER A 354 30.42 -26.11 12.97
CA SER A 354 29.71 -27.29 13.45
C SER A 354 29.74 -28.37 12.37
N ARG A 355 30.39 -29.51 12.68
CA ARG A 355 30.54 -30.65 11.75
C ARG A 355 29.20 -31.17 11.24
N GLU A 356 28.17 -31.19 12.09
CA GLU A 356 26.83 -31.65 11.73
C GLU A 356 26.15 -30.66 10.76
N ALA A 357 26.25 -29.36 11.03
CA ALA A 357 25.69 -28.33 10.14
C ALA A 357 26.38 -28.33 8.77
N VAL A 358 27.70 -28.58 8.73
CA VAL A 358 28.47 -28.74 7.48
C VAL A 358 28.01 -29.96 6.68
N ALA A 359 27.86 -31.13 7.31
CA ALA A 359 27.36 -32.33 6.64
C ALA A 359 25.97 -32.12 6.01
N ARG A 360 25.05 -31.47 6.74
CA ARG A 360 23.71 -31.11 6.22
C ARG A 360 23.81 -30.17 5.02
N ARG A 361 24.68 -29.15 5.09
CA ARG A 361 24.92 -28.23 3.98
C ARG A 361 25.38 -28.96 2.72
N ASP A 362 26.34 -29.86 2.87
CA ASP A 362 26.97 -30.56 1.75
C ASP A 362 26.00 -31.55 1.09
N GLU A 363 25.19 -32.28 1.87
CA GLU A 363 24.11 -33.15 1.35
C GLU A 363 23.07 -32.35 0.53
N MET A 364 22.68 -31.15 1.01
CA MET A 364 21.76 -30.29 0.26
C MET A 364 22.38 -29.75 -1.04
N LEU A 365 23.69 -29.44 -1.04
CA LEU A 365 24.40 -29.04 -2.25
C LEU A 365 24.43 -30.16 -3.29
N GLU A 366 24.68 -31.41 -2.87
CA GLU A 366 24.62 -32.58 -3.73
C GLU A 366 23.22 -32.78 -4.33
N GLN A 367 22.18 -32.72 -3.50
CA GLN A 367 20.79 -32.85 -3.96
C GLN A 367 20.44 -31.77 -4.99
N LEU A 368 20.75 -30.50 -4.71
CA LEU A 368 20.48 -29.41 -5.65
C LEU A 368 21.30 -29.51 -6.93
N GLY A 369 22.57 -29.92 -6.83
CA GLY A 369 23.46 -30.14 -7.97
C GLY A 369 22.96 -31.22 -8.94
N SER A 370 22.09 -32.12 -8.49
CA SER A 370 21.45 -33.13 -9.33
C SER A 370 20.20 -32.64 -10.08
N LEU A 371 19.63 -31.49 -9.70
CA LEU A 371 18.40 -30.98 -10.30
C LEU A 371 18.64 -30.33 -11.67
N PRO A 372 17.67 -30.40 -12.61
CA PRO A 372 17.80 -29.78 -13.92
C PRO A 372 18.07 -28.27 -13.83
N ALA A 373 19.05 -27.81 -14.60
CA ALA A 373 19.39 -26.39 -14.70
C ALA A 373 18.45 -25.68 -15.68
N VAL A 374 17.96 -24.49 -15.32
CA VAL A 374 17.07 -23.69 -16.19
C VAL A 374 17.81 -22.41 -16.61
N PRO A 375 18.14 -22.22 -17.90
CA PRO A 375 18.88 -21.03 -18.39
C PRO A 375 18.20 -19.71 -18.01
N GLY A 376 18.98 -18.69 -17.64
CA GLY A 376 18.44 -17.37 -17.35
C GLY A 376 17.76 -16.73 -18.57
N ALA A 377 16.67 -16.00 -18.35
CA ALA A 377 15.86 -15.41 -19.42
C ALA A 377 16.65 -14.53 -20.41
N LEU A 378 17.53 -13.65 -19.90
CA LEU A 378 18.34 -12.77 -20.75
C LEU A 378 19.30 -13.56 -21.64
N ASP A 379 19.91 -14.62 -21.10
CA ASP A 379 20.81 -15.49 -21.88
C ASP A 379 20.02 -16.27 -22.94
N GLN A 380 18.83 -16.78 -22.61
CA GLN A 380 17.95 -17.42 -23.60
C GLN A 380 17.62 -16.47 -24.77
N ILE A 381 17.28 -15.21 -24.48
CA ILE A 381 16.97 -14.20 -25.51
C ILE A 381 18.20 -13.91 -26.38
N VAL A 382 19.34 -13.61 -25.76
CA VAL A 382 20.58 -13.27 -26.49
C VAL A 382 21.07 -14.47 -27.32
N GLN A 383 21.00 -15.68 -26.79
CA GLN A 383 21.43 -16.90 -27.49
C GLN A 383 20.48 -17.27 -28.64
N ARG A 384 19.19 -16.95 -28.54
CA ARG A 384 18.20 -17.22 -29.58
C ARG A 384 18.28 -16.27 -30.76
N PHE A 385 18.40 -14.97 -30.49
CA PHE A 385 18.32 -13.91 -31.50
C PHE A 385 19.69 -13.35 -31.92
N GLY A 386 20.73 -13.63 -31.14
CA GLY A 386 22.06 -13.10 -31.37
C GLY A 386 22.21 -11.64 -30.96
N THR A 387 23.47 -11.20 -30.92
CA THR A 387 23.84 -9.87 -30.45
C THR A 387 23.64 -8.80 -31.52
N ASP A 388 23.53 -9.20 -32.78
CA ASP A 388 23.24 -8.29 -33.91
C ASP A 388 21.79 -7.81 -33.91
N MET A 389 20.84 -8.62 -33.43
CA MET A 389 19.42 -8.25 -33.36
C MET A 389 19.01 -7.67 -32.00
N VAL A 390 19.72 -8.04 -30.93
CA VAL A 390 19.37 -7.65 -29.55
C VAL A 390 20.21 -6.47 -29.08
N ALA A 391 19.52 -5.37 -28.77
CA ALA A 391 20.05 -4.23 -28.05
C ALA A 391 19.96 -4.49 -26.54
N GLU A 392 21.10 -4.76 -25.91
CA GLU A 392 21.15 -5.01 -24.47
C GLU A 392 21.43 -3.70 -23.70
N VAL A 393 20.45 -3.21 -22.94
CA VAL A 393 20.53 -1.99 -22.12
C VAL A 393 20.37 -2.36 -20.64
N THR A 394 21.31 -3.17 -20.14
CA THR A 394 21.31 -3.73 -18.79
C THR A 394 22.53 -3.25 -17.99
N GLY A 395 22.62 -3.64 -16.72
CA GLY A 395 23.81 -3.41 -15.89
C GLY A 395 25.04 -4.25 -16.29
N ARG A 396 24.86 -5.34 -17.06
CA ARG A 396 25.87 -6.36 -17.31
C ARG A 396 27.14 -5.81 -17.96
N SER A 397 28.28 -6.01 -17.28
CA SER A 397 29.60 -5.80 -17.88
C SER A 397 30.03 -6.92 -18.84
N ARG A 398 29.44 -8.11 -18.74
CA ARG A 398 29.70 -9.27 -19.61
C ARG A 398 28.43 -10.03 -19.97
N ARG A 399 28.45 -10.80 -21.06
CA ARG A 399 27.33 -11.67 -21.47
C ARG A 399 27.85 -13.01 -22.00
N ILE A 400 27.00 -14.02 -21.95
CA ILE A 400 27.28 -15.36 -22.48
C ILE A 400 26.54 -15.51 -23.80
N VAL A 401 27.28 -15.69 -24.88
CA VAL A 401 26.75 -15.83 -26.24
C VAL A 401 26.97 -17.23 -26.77
N ARG A 402 26.08 -17.66 -27.68
CA ARG A 402 26.24 -18.90 -28.42
C ARG A 402 27.07 -18.63 -29.69
N LYS A 403 28.17 -19.34 -29.87
CA LYS A 403 29.03 -19.25 -31.07
C LYS A 403 29.00 -20.57 -31.85
N GLY A 404 28.75 -20.49 -33.15
CA GLY A 404 28.58 -21.65 -34.04
C GLY A 404 27.14 -22.15 -34.09
N ASP A 405 26.87 -23.11 -34.97
CA ASP A 405 25.53 -23.61 -35.29
C ASP A 405 25.32 -25.08 -34.87
N GLY A 406 24.07 -25.45 -34.59
CA GLY A 406 23.70 -26.83 -34.31
C GLY A 406 24.37 -27.40 -33.06
N ALA A 407 24.88 -28.64 -33.17
CA ALA A 407 25.49 -29.40 -32.08
C ALA A 407 26.95 -29.02 -31.77
N SER A 408 27.64 -28.29 -32.67
CA SER A 408 29.00 -27.78 -32.44
C SER A 408 29.03 -26.39 -31.83
N ALA A 409 27.86 -25.82 -31.53
CA ALA A 409 27.74 -24.52 -30.93
C ALA A 409 28.19 -24.54 -29.46
N ARG A 410 29.04 -23.59 -29.11
CA ARG A 410 29.62 -23.42 -27.78
C ARG A 410 29.18 -22.11 -27.13
N LEU A 411 29.31 -22.03 -25.81
CA LEU A 411 29.06 -20.80 -25.07
C LEU A 411 30.37 -20.03 -24.87
N ALA A 412 30.36 -18.72 -25.12
CA ALA A 412 31.53 -17.87 -24.97
C ALA A 412 31.19 -16.58 -24.21
N VAL A 413 32.13 -16.06 -23.42
CA VAL A 413 32.01 -14.75 -22.77
C VAL A 413 32.32 -13.63 -23.76
N GLU A 414 31.48 -12.61 -23.77
CA GLU A 414 31.76 -11.33 -24.40
C GLU A 414 31.76 -10.20 -23.38
N ASN A 415 32.83 -9.39 -23.41
CA ASN A 415 32.90 -8.17 -22.62
C ASN A 415 32.06 -7.06 -23.27
N ARG A 416 31.37 -6.27 -22.44
CA ARG A 416 30.61 -5.09 -22.86
C ARG A 416 31.34 -3.83 -22.37
N ALA A 417 31.53 -2.87 -23.28
CA ALA A 417 32.16 -1.59 -22.91
C ALA A 417 31.27 -0.79 -21.92
N PRO A 418 31.85 0.07 -21.06
CA PRO A 418 31.06 0.90 -20.14
C PRO A 418 30.03 1.83 -20.83
N SER A 419 30.29 2.17 -22.09
CA SER A 419 29.43 2.96 -22.99
C SER A 419 28.45 2.11 -23.83
N ALA A 420 28.48 0.78 -23.72
CA ALA A 420 27.69 -0.13 -24.57
C ALA A 420 26.20 0.22 -24.56
N ASN A 421 25.62 0.53 -23.40
CA ASN A 421 24.20 0.90 -23.30
C ASN A 421 23.81 2.07 -24.22
N LEU A 422 24.70 3.04 -24.45
CA LEU A 422 24.41 4.18 -25.36
C LEU A 422 24.42 3.72 -26.83
N ALA A 423 25.42 2.94 -27.21
CA ALA A 423 25.53 2.39 -28.56
C ALA A 423 24.35 1.45 -28.88
N GLU A 424 23.99 0.57 -27.94
CA GLU A 424 22.87 -0.36 -28.06
C GLU A 424 21.53 0.37 -28.17
N THR A 425 21.32 1.44 -27.38
CA THR A 425 20.13 2.29 -27.49
C THR A 425 20.07 2.97 -28.85
N SER A 426 21.20 3.52 -29.32
CA SER A 426 21.26 4.20 -30.62
C SER A 426 20.98 3.23 -31.76
N ALA A 427 21.58 2.04 -31.73
CA ALA A 427 21.37 1.00 -32.74
C ALA A 427 19.89 0.55 -32.81
N PHE A 428 19.20 0.49 -31.66
CA PHE A 428 17.76 0.23 -31.64
C PHE A 428 16.94 1.39 -32.24
N MET A 429 17.22 2.63 -31.83
CA MET A 429 16.49 3.82 -32.32
C MET A 429 16.78 4.13 -33.79
N ASP A 430 17.93 3.70 -34.31
CA ASP A 430 18.34 3.81 -35.71
C ASP A 430 17.82 2.67 -36.62
N ASP A 431 16.98 1.77 -36.08
CA ASP A 431 16.40 0.58 -36.74
C ASP A 431 17.46 -0.47 -37.17
N GLN A 432 18.67 -0.43 -36.59
CA GLN A 432 19.71 -1.43 -36.81
C GLN A 432 19.45 -2.71 -36.00
N LYS A 433 18.85 -2.56 -34.81
CA LYS A 433 18.42 -3.66 -33.94
C LYS A 433 16.93 -3.58 -33.69
N ARG A 434 16.23 -4.72 -33.73
CA ARG A 434 14.76 -4.78 -33.62
C ARG A 434 14.25 -5.27 -32.26
N ILE A 435 15.14 -5.80 -31.43
CA ILE A 435 14.83 -6.25 -30.07
C ILE A 435 15.62 -5.39 -29.10
N LEU A 436 15.00 -4.87 -28.05
CA LEU A 436 15.69 -4.18 -26.96
C LEU A 436 15.34 -4.83 -25.63
N VAL A 437 16.34 -5.21 -24.83
CA VAL A 437 16.15 -5.69 -23.46
C VAL A 437 16.73 -4.67 -22.50
N PHE A 438 15.96 -4.23 -21.50
CA PHE A 438 16.43 -3.28 -20.51
C PHE A 438 16.14 -3.70 -19.08
N SER A 439 17.00 -3.23 -18.17
CA SER A 439 16.75 -3.24 -16.73
C SER A 439 16.72 -1.83 -16.13
N ASP A 440 16.25 -1.70 -14.90
CA ASP A 440 16.22 -0.41 -14.20
C ASP A 440 17.59 0.26 -14.15
N ALA A 441 18.61 -0.52 -13.77
CA ALA A 441 20.01 -0.07 -13.66
C ALA A 441 20.62 0.32 -15.02
N GLY A 442 20.24 -0.37 -16.10
CA GLY A 442 20.80 -0.12 -17.43
C GLY A 442 20.12 1.02 -18.18
N GLY A 443 18.82 1.22 -17.97
CA GLY A 443 18.00 2.14 -18.76
C GLY A 443 17.54 3.42 -18.04
N THR A 444 18.07 3.74 -16.86
CA THR A 444 17.80 5.02 -16.19
C THR A 444 18.04 6.19 -17.15
N GLY A 445 17.09 7.14 -17.22
CA GLY A 445 17.16 8.33 -18.08
C GLY A 445 16.88 8.11 -19.57
N ARG A 446 16.63 6.86 -20.02
CA ARG A 446 16.49 6.53 -21.45
C ARG A 446 15.03 6.35 -21.87
N SER A 447 14.79 6.59 -23.16
CA SER A 447 13.50 6.33 -23.80
C SER A 447 13.68 5.52 -25.09
N TYR A 448 12.70 4.66 -25.36
CA TYR A 448 12.67 3.69 -26.45
C TYR A 448 11.35 3.76 -27.24
N HIS A 449 10.57 4.83 -27.05
CA HIS A 449 9.31 5.05 -27.77
C HIS A 449 9.55 5.16 -29.28
N ALA A 450 8.49 4.99 -30.08
CA ALA A 450 8.55 5.19 -31.52
C ALA A 450 8.59 6.70 -31.84
N GLU A 451 9.68 7.39 -31.49
CA GLU A 451 9.82 8.85 -31.62
C GLU A 451 9.75 9.30 -33.10
N LEU A 452 9.03 10.38 -33.37
CA LEU A 452 8.87 10.94 -34.73
C LEU A 452 10.19 11.41 -35.38
N SER A 453 11.20 11.77 -34.59
CA SER A 453 12.53 12.13 -35.08
C SER A 453 13.49 10.94 -35.22
N ALA A 454 13.15 9.77 -34.68
CA ALA A 454 13.96 8.57 -34.80
C ALA A 454 13.66 7.84 -36.12
N LYS A 455 14.64 7.05 -36.61
CA LYS A 455 14.45 6.20 -37.80
C LYS A 455 13.52 5.03 -37.51
N ASN A 456 13.69 4.40 -36.35
CA ASN A 456 12.84 3.30 -35.93
C ASN A 456 11.51 3.82 -35.38
N GLN A 457 10.49 3.87 -36.23
CA GLN A 457 9.13 4.28 -35.85
C GLN A 457 8.15 3.09 -35.75
N ARG A 458 8.66 1.85 -35.78
CA ARG A 458 7.85 0.62 -35.69
C ARG A 458 7.02 0.56 -34.42
N LEU A 459 5.87 -0.12 -34.48
CA LEU A 459 5.04 -0.37 -33.30
C LEU A 459 5.91 -1.02 -32.22
N ARG A 460 5.87 -0.45 -31.02
CA ARG A 460 6.59 -0.98 -29.86
C ARG A 460 5.71 -2.01 -29.17
N VAL A 461 6.10 -3.27 -29.26
CA VAL A 461 5.51 -4.32 -28.44
C VAL A 461 6.35 -4.45 -27.17
N HIS A 462 5.81 -3.93 -26.07
CA HIS A 462 6.48 -3.91 -24.78
C HIS A 462 6.10 -5.15 -23.97
N TYR A 463 7.05 -6.06 -23.83
CA TYR A 463 6.95 -7.24 -22.99
C TYR A 463 7.38 -6.94 -21.55
N LEU A 464 6.41 -6.96 -20.63
CA LEU A 464 6.69 -6.90 -19.20
C LEU A 464 6.95 -8.32 -18.69
N LEU A 465 8.19 -8.78 -18.87
CA LEU A 465 8.60 -10.15 -18.54
C LEU A 465 8.78 -10.33 -17.04
N GLU A 466 9.45 -9.38 -16.39
CA GLU A 466 9.63 -9.35 -14.94
C GLU A 466 9.24 -7.96 -14.41
N PRO A 467 8.07 -7.81 -13.78
CA PRO A 467 7.59 -6.49 -13.33
C PRO A 467 8.28 -5.98 -12.07
N GLY A 468 9.05 -6.83 -11.39
CA GLY A 468 9.65 -6.52 -10.09
C GLY A 468 8.66 -6.51 -8.93
N TRP A 469 9.20 -6.38 -7.72
CA TRP A 469 8.43 -6.36 -6.47
C TRP A 469 7.72 -5.03 -6.21
N LYS A 470 8.13 -3.96 -6.89
CA LYS A 470 7.59 -2.61 -6.76
C LYS A 470 6.90 -2.22 -8.07
N ALA A 471 5.58 -2.12 -8.05
CA ALA A 471 4.83 -1.76 -9.24
C ALA A 471 5.19 -0.35 -9.79
N ASP A 472 5.75 0.58 -8.99
CA ASP A 472 6.26 1.85 -9.51
C ASP A 472 7.38 1.66 -10.54
N ALA A 473 8.28 0.70 -10.31
CA ALA A 473 9.37 0.39 -11.23
C ALA A 473 8.82 -0.20 -12.54
N ALA A 474 7.83 -1.09 -12.45
CA ALA A 474 7.11 -1.62 -13.61
C ALA A 474 6.54 -0.48 -14.48
N ILE A 475 5.80 0.44 -13.87
CA ILE A 475 5.17 1.58 -14.54
C ILE A 475 6.19 2.54 -15.12
N GLN A 476 7.26 2.87 -14.38
CA GLN A 476 8.35 3.70 -14.91
C GLN A 476 8.97 3.06 -16.15
N GLY A 477 9.10 1.73 -16.17
CA GLY A 477 9.52 0.97 -17.35
C GLY A 477 8.57 1.12 -18.53
N LEU A 478 7.24 0.97 -18.34
CA LEU A 478 6.24 1.20 -19.39
C LEU A 478 6.32 2.62 -19.99
N GLY A 479 6.60 3.62 -19.15
CA GLY A 479 6.84 5.00 -19.57
C GLY A 479 8.09 5.18 -20.44
N ARG A 480 8.95 4.16 -20.62
CA ARG A 480 10.09 4.24 -21.54
C ARG A 480 9.67 4.07 -22.99
N THR A 481 8.57 3.37 -23.26
CA THR A 481 8.03 3.15 -24.62
C THR A 481 6.76 3.94 -24.91
N ASN A 482 6.06 4.47 -23.90
CA ASN A 482 4.94 5.39 -24.08
C ASN A 482 5.36 6.83 -23.71
N ARG A 483 5.52 7.72 -24.69
CA ARG A 483 5.91 9.12 -24.50
C ARG A 483 5.14 10.06 -25.45
N THR A 484 5.14 11.35 -25.15
CA THR A 484 4.74 12.38 -26.13
C THR A 484 5.70 12.37 -27.32
N ASN A 485 5.26 12.86 -28.49
CA ASN A 485 6.04 12.87 -29.75
C ASN A 485 6.31 11.47 -30.36
N GLN A 486 5.51 10.47 -30.01
CA GLN A 486 5.56 9.14 -30.63
C GLN A 486 4.68 9.07 -31.90
N ALA A 487 5.16 8.35 -32.92
CA ALA A 487 4.43 8.09 -34.16
C ALA A 487 3.13 7.31 -33.92
N GLN A 488 3.15 6.41 -32.92
CA GLN A 488 2.03 5.56 -32.55
C GLN A 488 2.19 5.05 -31.10
N PRO A 489 1.07 4.77 -30.39
CA PRO A 489 1.11 4.18 -29.06
C PRO A 489 1.66 2.75 -29.06
N PRO A 490 2.31 2.31 -27.96
CA PRO A 490 2.80 0.94 -27.82
C PRO A 490 1.66 -0.06 -27.54
N LEU A 491 1.92 -1.33 -27.83
CA LEU A 491 1.17 -2.49 -27.34
C LEU A 491 1.88 -3.06 -26.10
N PHE A 492 1.19 -3.20 -24.98
CA PHE A 492 1.75 -3.74 -23.74
C PHE A 492 1.35 -5.19 -23.53
N ARG A 493 2.36 -6.05 -23.36
CA ARG A 493 2.20 -7.49 -23.14
C ARG A 493 2.83 -7.94 -21.82
N PRO A 494 2.10 -7.87 -20.69
CA PRO A 494 2.50 -8.57 -19.48
C PRO A 494 2.56 -10.07 -19.71
N ILE A 495 3.60 -10.73 -19.21
CA ILE A 495 3.72 -12.19 -19.29
C ILE A 495 3.68 -12.77 -17.88
N ALA A 496 2.80 -13.73 -17.66
CA ALA A 496 2.71 -14.47 -16.40
C ALA A 496 2.59 -15.97 -16.65
N THR A 497 2.90 -16.76 -15.63
CA THR A 497 2.64 -18.19 -15.62
C THR A 497 1.27 -18.50 -15.02
N ASP A 498 0.80 -19.73 -15.24
CA ASP A 498 -0.39 -20.27 -14.57
C ASP A 498 -0.14 -20.67 -13.09
N VAL A 499 1.05 -20.40 -12.55
CA VAL A 499 1.40 -20.65 -11.15
C VAL A 499 0.71 -19.63 -10.25
N LYS A 500 -0.15 -20.12 -9.34
CA LYS A 500 -1.00 -19.29 -8.48
C LYS A 500 -0.22 -18.29 -7.64
N ALA A 501 0.97 -18.65 -7.15
CA ALA A 501 1.79 -17.74 -6.37
C ALA A 501 2.32 -16.52 -7.15
N GLU A 502 2.40 -16.58 -8.49
CA GLU A 502 2.81 -15.42 -9.32
C GLU A 502 1.67 -14.38 -9.46
N LYS A 503 0.40 -14.79 -9.24
CA LYS A 503 -0.78 -13.92 -9.39
C LYS A 503 -0.76 -12.66 -8.52
N ARG A 504 -0.12 -12.70 -7.34
CA ARG A 504 0.05 -11.53 -6.47
C ARG A 504 0.70 -10.34 -7.20
N PHE A 505 1.66 -10.61 -8.09
CA PHE A 505 2.39 -9.56 -8.79
C PHE A 505 1.51 -8.88 -9.84
N LEU A 506 0.77 -9.68 -10.61
CA LEU A 506 -0.18 -9.17 -11.58
C LEU A 506 -1.24 -8.28 -10.92
N SER A 507 -1.82 -8.70 -9.79
CA SER A 507 -2.85 -7.89 -9.12
C SER A 507 -2.32 -6.59 -8.53
N THR A 508 -1.08 -6.56 -8.06
CA THR A 508 -0.42 -5.34 -7.58
C THR A 508 -0.18 -4.34 -8.73
N ILE A 509 0.25 -4.84 -9.89
CA ILE A 509 0.49 -4.01 -11.09
C ILE A 509 -0.85 -3.50 -11.64
N ALA A 510 -1.86 -4.37 -11.74
CA ALA A 510 -3.21 -4.03 -12.15
C ALA A 510 -3.76 -2.87 -11.32
N ARG A 511 -3.71 -2.99 -9.98
CA ARG A 511 -4.14 -1.93 -9.07
C ARG A 511 -3.41 -0.62 -9.32
N ARG A 512 -2.10 -0.66 -9.56
CA ARG A 512 -1.33 0.57 -9.78
C ARG A 512 -1.60 1.17 -11.16
N LEU A 513 -1.76 0.38 -12.21
CA LEU A 513 -2.19 0.86 -13.53
C LEU A 513 -3.57 1.54 -13.44
N ASP A 514 -4.51 0.93 -12.73
CA ASP A 514 -5.84 1.52 -12.46
C ASP A 514 -5.76 2.79 -11.59
N THR A 515 -4.85 2.81 -10.61
CA THR A 515 -4.62 3.98 -9.75
C THR A 515 -3.92 5.11 -10.50
N LEU A 516 -3.04 4.81 -11.45
CA LEU A 516 -2.46 5.83 -12.34
C LEU A 516 -3.51 6.44 -13.23
N GLY A 517 -4.44 5.67 -13.80
CA GLY A 517 -5.62 6.21 -14.49
C GLY A 517 -6.44 7.15 -13.58
N ALA A 518 -6.61 6.76 -12.32
CA ALA A 518 -7.34 7.54 -11.30
C ALA A 518 -6.68 8.89 -10.97
N ILE A 519 -5.36 8.89 -10.70
CA ILE A 519 -4.59 10.07 -10.29
C ILE A 519 -4.40 11.03 -11.47
N THR A 520 -4.35 10.51 -12.70
CA THR A 520 -4.05 11.30 -13.89
C THR A 520 -5.28 11.97 -14.51
N ARG A 521 -6.47 11.38 -14.40
CA ARG A 521 -7.70 11.90 -15.04
C ARG A 521 -8.80 12.36 -14.08
N GLY A 522 -8.61 12.22 -12.76
CA GLY A 522 -9.71 12.37 -11.79
C GLY A 522 -10.87 11.41 -12.07
N GLN A 523 -10.61 10.32 -12.79
CA GLN A 523 -11.56 9.34 -13.29
C GLN A 523 -10.90 7.97 -13.31
N ARG A 524 -11.47 7.01 -12.57
CA ARG A 524 -11.09 5.59 -12.63
C ARG A 524 -11.67 4.84 -13.84
N GLN A 525 -12.54 5.46 -14.64
CA GLN A 525 -13.39 4.71 -15.57
C GLN A 525 -12.85 4.48 -16.99
N THR A 526 -11.58 4.76 -17.28
CA THR A 526 -11.04 4.46 -18.62
C THR A 526 -9.66 3.81 -18.52
N GLY A 527 -9.60 2.50 -18.68
CA GLY A 527 -8.35 1.75 -18.89
C GLY A 527 -8.43 0.25 -18.63
N GLY A 528 -9.19 -0.18 -17.62
CA GLY A 528 -9.39 -1.60 -17.32
C GLY A 528 -10.49 -2.22 -18.20
N GLN A 529 -10.25 -2.36 -19.51
CA GLN A 529 -11.05 -3.30 -20.31
C GLN A 529 -10.76 -4.73 -19.83
N GLY A 530 -11.45 -5.18 -18.77
CA GLY A 530 -11.51 -6.60 -18.39
C GLY A 530 -10.18 -7.30 -18.05
N LEU A 531 -9.08 -6.57 -17.90
CA LEU A 531 -7.75 -7.18 -17.73
C LEU A 531 -7.63 -7.92 -16.38
N PHE A 532 -8.29 -7.44 -15.32
CA PHE A 532 -8.28 -8.02 -13.97
C PHE A 532 -9.59 -7.77 -13.22
N ARG A 533 -9.97 -8.70 -12.35
CA ARG A 533 -11.24 -8.69 -11.61
C ARG A 533 -11.08 -8.11 -10.20
N PRO A 534 -12.14 -7.57 -9.58
CA PRO A 534 -12.09 -7.08 -8.20
C PRO A 534 -11.61 -8.14 -7.18
N GLU A 535 -11.91 -9.42 -7.41
CA GLU A 535 -11.43 -10.54 -6.61
C GLU A 535 -9.90 -10.75 -6.65
N ASP A 536 -9.20 -10.16 -7.62
CA ASP A 536 -7.73 -10.21 -7.68
C ASP A 536 -7.07 -9.31 -6.60
N ASN A 537 -7.84 -8.49 -5.87
CA ASN A 537 -7.33 -7.64 -4.80
C ASN A 537 -7.08 -8.39 -3.48
N LEU A 538 -5.90 -9.01 -3.41
CA LEU A 538 -5.41 -9.76 -2.25
C LEU A 538 -4.96 -8.89 -1.06
N GLU A 539 -5.05 -7.56 -1.12
CA GLU A 539 -4.66 -6.66 -0.02
C GLU A 539 -5.86 -6.09 0.76
N SER A 540 -7.09 -6.42 0.33
CA SER A 540 -8.34 -5.94 0.93
C SER A 540 -8.56 -6.45 2.37
N ALA A 541 -9.44 -5.79 3.12
CA ALA A 541 -9.87 -6.27 4.44
C ALA A 541 -10.50 -7.68 4.34
N TYR A 542 -11.29 -7.91 3.28
CA TYR A 542 -11.89 -9.22 2.99
C TYR A 542 -10.83 -10.31 2.77
N ALA A 543 -9.73 -10.01 2.06
CA ALA A 543 -8.63 -10.94 1.85
C ALA A 543 -7.91 -11.27 3.17
N ARG A 544 -7.72 -10.29 4.07
CA ARG A 544 -7.13 -10.53 5.40
C ARG A 544 -8.03 -11.40 6.28
N ASP A 545 -9.34 -11.13 6.25
CA ASP A 545 -10.31 -11.92 7.00
C ASP A 545 -10.42 -13.35 6.44
N ALA A 546 -10.45 -13.50 5.11
CA ALA A 546 -10.44 -14.80 4.44
C ALA A 546 -9.18 -15.60 4.80
N LEU A 547 -8.01 -14.95 4.84
CA LEU A 547 -6.77 -15.60 5.26
C LEU A 547 -6.82 -16.06 6.72
N ARG A 548 -7.35 -15.22 7.62
CA ARG A 548 -7.52 -15.60 9.03
C ARG A 548 -8.43 -16.83 9.16
N GLN A 549 -9.50 -16.89 8.39
CA GLN A 549 -10.38 -18.08 8.36
C GLN A 549 -9.68 -19.31 7.78
N LEU A 550 -8.87 -19.16 6.73
CA LEU A 550 -8.08 -20.25 6.16
C LEU A 550 -7.17 -20.86 7.23
N TYR A 551 -6.45 -20.05 8.00
CA TYR A 551 -5.61 -20.55 9.10
C TYR A 551 -6.39 -21.32 10.15
N LEU A 552 -7.58 -20.85 10.53
CA LEU A 552 -8.44 -21.57 11.46
C LEU A 552 -8.95 -22.89 10.88
N LEU A 553 -9.23 -22.97 9.58
CA LEU A 553 -9.60 -24.22 8.92
C LEU A 553 -8.42 -25.21 8.89
N ILE A 554 -7.21 -24.74 8.63
CA ILE A 554 -5.98 -25.56 8.66
C ILE A 554 -5.76 -26.14 10.06
N VAL A 555 -5.83 -25.30 11.11
CA VAL A 555 -5.68 -25.75 12.51
C VAL A 555 -6.74 -26.80 12.88
N ARG A 556 -7.96 -26.66 12.35
CA ARG A 556 -9.06 -27.61 12.59
C ARG A 556 -9.01 -28.86 11.69
N GLY A 557 -8.01 -28.99 10.82
CA GLY A 557 -7.90 -30.11 9.88
C GLY A 557 -9.00 -30.16 8.82
N LYS A 558 -9.59 -29.00 8.48
CA LYS A 558 -10.72 -28.89 7.54
C LYS A 558 -10.32 -28.53 6.11
N VAL A 559 -9.02 -28.35 5.84
CA VAL A 559 -8.51 -28.15 4.48
C VAL A 559 -8.05 -29.50 3.95
N GLU A 560 -8.82 -30.07 3.04
CA GLU A 560 -8.48 -31.35 2.41
C GLU A 560 -7.13 -31.26 1.70
N GLY A 561 -6.28 -32.27 1.89
CA GLY A 561 -4.93 -32.28 1.36
C GLY A 561 -3.93 -31.38 2.09
N CYS A 562 -4.32 -30.59 3.10
CA CYS A 562 -3.37 -29.77 3.88
C CYS A 562 -3.62 -29.86 5.39
N SER A 563 -2.89 -30.75 6.06
CA SER A 563 -2.85 -30.79 7.52
C SER A 563 -2.06 -29.59 8.08
N LEU A 564 -2.27 -29.28 9.36
CA LEU A 564 -1.47 -28.26 10.06
C LEU A 564 0.03 -28.57 9.96
N GLU A 565 0.44 -29.81 10.21
CA GLU A 565 1.85 -30.22 10.11
C GLU A 565 2.40 -30.03 8.69
N ARG A 566 1.63 -30.40 7.66
CA ARG A 566 2.03 -30.20 6.25
C ARG A 566 2.17 -28.71 5.92
N PHE A 567 1.26 -27.88 6.41
CA PHE A 567 1.31 -26.44 6.22
C PHE A 567 2.53 -25.82 6.90
N GLU A 568 2.75 -26.09 8.18
CA GLU A 568 3.84 -25.48 8.96
C GLU A 568 5.21 -25.95 8.46
N SER A 569 5.37 -27.23 8.13
CA SER A 569 6.63 -27.77 7.59
C SER A 569 6.96 -27.21 6.21
N ALA A 570 5.96 -27.03 5.33
CA ALA A 570 6.21 -26.52 3.98
C ALA A 570 6.41 -24.99 3.95
N THR A 571 5.76 -24.24 4.85
CA THR A 571 5.78 -22.77 4.82
C THR A 571 6.72 -22.13 5.85
N GLY A 572 7.07 -22.85 6.91
CA GLY A 572 7.78 -22.32 8.07
C GLY A 572 6.96 -21.38 8.95
N LEU A 573 5.65 -21.26 8.69
CA LEU A 573 4.75 -20.44 9.48
C LEU A 573 4.23 -21.24 10.66
N LYS A 574 4.14 -20.58 11.82
CA LYS A 574 3.56 -21.16 13.02
C LYS A 574 2.19 -20.55 13.27
N LEU A 575 1.16 -21.40 13.30
CA LEU A 575 -0.22 -21.01 13.59
C LEU A 575 -0.60 -21.29 15.05
N MET A 576 0.15 -22.17 15.72
CA MET A 576 -0.05 -22.52 17.12
C MET A 576 1.17 -22.21 18.00
N ASP A 577 0.92 -22.01 19.28
CA ASP A 577 1.91 -21.94 20.37
C ASP A 577 1.51 -22.90 21.52
N SER A 578 2.21 -22.82 22.66
CA SER A 578 1.94 -23.67 23.82
C SER A 578 0.55 -23.49 24.43
N ASN A 579 -0.13 -22.38 24.12
CA ASN A 579 -1.41 -21.99 24.71
C ASN A 579 -2.58 -22.13 23.72
N GLY A 580 -2.32 -22.47 22.46
CA GLY A 580 -3.35 -22.70 21.45
C GLY A 580 -3.02 -22.03 20.12
N VAL A 581 -4.03 -21.45 19.46
CA VAL A 581 -3.82 -20.65 18.24
C VAL A 581 -3.17 -19.33 18.63
N LYS A 582 -2.13 -18.93 17.91
CA LYS A 582 -1.44 -17.66 18.17
C LYS A 582 -2.39 -16.47 18.03
N ASP A 583 -2.31 -15.52 18.96
CA ASP A 583 -3.05 -14.26 18.89
C ASP A 583 -2.68 -13.45 17.64
N GLU A 584 -1.37 -13.38 17.36
CA GLU A 584 -0.81 -12.70 16.20
C GLU A 584 -0.47 -13.72 15.10
N LEU A 585 -1.40 -13.88 14.17
CA LEU A 585 -1.26 -14.75 13.00
C LEU A 585 -0.45 -14.08 11.88
N PRO A 586 0.24 -14.86 11.01
CA PRO A 586 1.04 -14.29 9.94
C PRO A 586 0.23 -13.39 8.99
N PRO A 587 0.75 -12.22 8.57
CA PRO A 587 0.03 -11.34 7.66
C PRO A 587 0.03 -11.88 6.23
N ILE A 588 -0.93 -11.40 5.41
CA ILE A 588 -1.13 -11.84 4.02
C ILE A 588 0.11 -11.68 3.14
N THR A 589 0.89 -10.62 3.36
CA THR A 589 2.15 -10.39 2.65
C THR A 589 3.16 -11.51 2.89
N THR A 590 3.21 -12.03 4.12
CA THR A 590 4.06 -13.16 4.51
C THR A 590 3.51 -14.47 3.94
N PHE A 591 2.19 -14.70 4.02
CA PHE A 591 1.55 -15.88 3.44
C PHE A 591 1.85 -16.04 1.95
N LEU A 592 1.57 -15.00 1.17
CA LEU A 592 1.77 -15.02 -0.28
C LEU A 592 3.26 -15.19 -0.65
N ASN A 593 4.16 -14.62 0.16
CA ASN A 593 5.60 -14.81 0.00
C ASN A 593 6.04 -16.27 0.24
N ARG A 594 5.34 -17.02 1.09
CA ARG A 594 5.61 -18.44 1.34
C ARG A 594 5.04 -19.34 0.26
N LEU A 595 3.88 -19.00 -0.31
CA LEU A 595 3.26 -19.77 -1.39
C LEU A 595 4.19 -20.00 -2.59
N LEU A 596 5.04 -19.01 -2.91
CA LEU A 596 5.95 -19.07 -4.06
C LEU A 596 6.91 -20.27 -4.04
N ALA A 597 7.24 -20.81 -2.87
CA ALA A 597 8.17 -21.94 -2.76
C ALA A 597 7.50 -23.27 -2.45
N LEU A 598 6.16 -23.34 -2.53
CA LEU A 598 5.41 -24.58 -2.35
C LEU A 598 5.27 -25.31 -3.68
N THR A 599 5.05 -26.62 -3.63
CA THR A 599 4.70 -27.41 -4.83
C THR A 599 3.43 -26.86 -5.48
N ILE A 600 3.30 -27.05 -6.80
CA ILE A 600 2.15 -26.58 -7.57
C ILE A 600 0.84 -27.15 -7.01
N GLU A 601 0.84 -28.41 -6.58
CA GLU A 601 -0.32 -29.05 -5.93
C GLU A 601 -0.70 -28.35 -4.61
N LEU A 602 0.25 -28.11 -3.71
CA LEU A 602 -0.03 -27.48 -2.43
C LEU A 602 -0.45 -26.00 -2.58
N GLN A 603 0.12 -25.29 -3.56
CA GLN A 603 -0.35 -23.97 -3.96
C GLN A 603 -1.81 -24.04 -4.40
N GLY A 604 -2.16 -25.01 -5.26
CA GLY A 604 -3.53 -25.21 -5.73
C GLY A 604 -4.52 -25.42 -4.60
N ILE A 605 -4.20 -26.29 -3.63
CA ILE A 605 -5.06 -26.56 -2.46
C ILE A 605 -5.28 -25.28 -1.64
N LEU A 606 -4.20 -24.64 -1.20
CA LEU A 606 -4.27 -23.48 -0.31
C LEU A 606 -4.95 -22.29 -0.99
N PHE A 607 -4.63 -22.05 -2.27
CA PHE A 607 -5.18 -20.92 -3.00
C PHE A 607 -6.65 -21.12 -3.35
N SER A 608 -7.07 -22.33 -3.70
CA SER A 608 -8.50 -22.62 -3.99
C SER A 608 -9.35 -22.44 -2.73
N ALA A 609 -8.89 -22.96 -1.58
CA ALA A 609 -9.59 -22.77 -0.31
C ALA A 609 -9.64 -21.28 0.09
N PHE A 610 -8.56 -20.54 -0.15
CA PHE A 610 -8.50 -19.10 0.08
C PHE A 610 -9.46 -18.32 -0.85
N GLU A 611 -9.47 -18.59 -2.15
CA GLU A 611 -10.34 -17.96 -3.14
C GLU A 611 -11.83 -18.18 -2.79
N GLN A 612 -12.21 -19.40 -2.39
CA GLN A 612 -13.57 -19.70 -1.94
C GLN A 612 -13.99 -18.88 -0.71
N LEU A 613 -13.11 -18.77 0.30
CA LEU A 613 -13.36 -17.96 1.49
C LEU A 613 -13.45 -16.48 1.17
N LEU A 614 -12.60 -15.99 0.27
CA LEU A 614 -12.61 -14.60 -0.18
C LEU A 614 -13.91 -14.29 -0.93
N GLN A 615 -14.32 -15.15 -1.85
CA GLN A 615 -15.56 -15.01 -2.60
C GLN A 615 -16.77 -14.97 -1.65
N ALA A 616 -16.85 -15.92 -0.71
CA ALA A 616 -17.93 -15.93 0.28
C ALA A 616 -17.97 -14.68 1.17
N ARG A 617 -16.81 -14.11 1.51
CA ARG A 617 -16.73 -12.85 2.27
C ARG A 617 -17.18 -11.64 1.45
N ILE A 618 -16.81 -11.59 0.18
CA ILE A 618 -17.23 -10.56 -0.76
C ILE A 618 -18.75 -10.64 -0.96
N ASP A 619 -19.27 -11.82 -1.31
CA ASP A 619 -20.70 -12.04 -1.55
C ASP A 619 -21.53 -11.73 -0.30
N GLY A 620 -21.05 -12.16 0.88
CA GLY A 620 -21.70 -11.86 2.16
C GLY A 620 -21.73 -10.35 2.47
N ALA A 621 -20.64 -9.63 2.17
CA ALA A 621 -20.59 -8.18 2.34
C ALA A 621 -21.50 -7.47 1.33
N ILE A 622 -21.62 -7.98 0.09
CA ILE A 622 -22.50 -7.44 -0.94
C ILE A 622 -23.95 -7.57 -0.46
N ALA A 623 -24.32 -8.77 0.00
CA ALA A 623 -25.65 -9.07 0.50
C ALA A 623 -26.02 -8.27 1.77
N SER A 624 -25.05 -7.91 2.62
CA SER A 624 -25.30 -7.03 3.78
C SER A 624 -25.25 -5.53 3.44
N GLY A 625 -24.99 -5.14 2.20
CA GLY A 625 -24.80 -3.75 1.81
C GLY A 625 -23.58 -3.09 2.44
N THR A 626 -22.70 -3.87 3.07
CA THR A 626 -21.46 -3.41 3.72
C THR A 626 -20.23 -3.69 2.85
N TYR A 627 -20.43 -4.09 1.59
CA TYR A 627 -19.35 -4.29 0.64
C TYR A 627 -18.73 -2.96 0.25
N ASP A 628 -17.65 -2.64 0.94
CA ASP A 628 -16.76 -1.56 0.64
C ASP A 628 -15.75 -2.07 -0.38
N MET A 629 -16.01 -1.84 -1.66
CA MET A 629 -15.06 -2.14 -2.74
C MET A 629 -13.74 -1.33 -2.64
N GLY A 630 -13.50 -0.60 -1.54
CA GLY A 630 -12.53 0.48 -1.50
C GLY A 630 -12.89 1.57 -2.50
N LEU A 631 -14.17 1.65 -2.88
CA LEU A 631 -14.71 2.68 -3.74
C LEU A 631 -15.18 3.82 -2.86
N GLU A 632 -14.38 4.87 -2.81
CA GLU A 632 -14.80 6.17 -2.28
C GLU A 632 -15.84 6.82 -3.18
N THR A 633 -16.23 6.20 -4.30
CA THR A 633 -17.28 6.70 -5.20
C THR A 633 -18.64 6.20 -4.75
N LEU A 634 -19.50 7.12 -4.28
CA LEU A 634 -20.90 6.84 -3.99
C LEU A 634 -21.63 6.51 -5.30
N LYS A 635 -22.45 5.46 -5.27
CA LYS A 635 -23.29 5.03 -6.37
C LYS A 635 -24.75 5.13 -5.95
N ALA A 636 -25.55 5.71 -6.83
CA ALA A 636 -26.99 5.87 -6.69
C ALA A 636 -27.60 5.92 -8.10
N GLU A 637 -28.93 5.79 -8.19
CA GLU A 637 -29.65 6.01 -9.45
C GLU A 637 -29.52 7.48 -9.88
N SER A 638 -29.48 8.38 -8.89
CA SER A 638 -29.39 9.82 -9.11
C SER A 638 -28.75 10.53 -7.92
N PHE A 639 -27.97 11.58 -8.23
CA PHE A 639 -27.44 12.55 -7.28
C PHE A 639 -27.77 13.96 -7.78
N ILE A 640 -28.54 14.70 -6.98
CA ILE A 640 -28.94 16.08 -7.30
C ILE A 640 -28.41 17.02 -6.22
N VAL A 641 -27.65 18.05 -6.60
CA VAL A 641 -27.23 19.10 -5.67
C VAL A 641 -28.40 20.04 -5.46
N THR A 642 -28.92 20.09 -4.23
CA THR A 642 -30.09 20.90 -3.87
C THR A 642 -29.71 22.24 -3.25
N ASP A 643 -28.52 22.35 -2.63
CA ASP A 643 -28.03 23.60 -2.06
C ASP A 643 -26.50 23.71 -2.11
N ARG A 644 -25.99 24.94 -2.21
CA ARG A 644 -24.56 25.26 -2.19
C ARG A 644 -24.28 26.49 -1.34
N GLN A 645 -23.42 26.33 -0.35
CA GLN A 645 -23.00 27.43 0.52
C GLN A 645 -21.48 27.52 0.64
N VAL A 646 -20.92 28.72 0.47
CA VAL A 646 -19.50 28.98 0.75
C VAL A 646 -19.32 29.09 2.26
N ILE A 647 -18.42 28.29 2.83
CA ILE A 647 -18.12 28.28 4.27
C ILE A 647 -16.71 28.83 4.58
N HIS A 648 -15.85 28.95 3.57
CA HIS A 648 -14.53 29.56 3.69
C HIS A 648 -14.01 30.01 2.32
N THR A 649 -13.23 31.09 2.30
CA THR A 649 -12.52 31.57 1.11
C THR A 649 -11.06 31.83 1.50
N HIS A 650 -10.13 31.21 0.77
CA HIS A 650 -8.71 31.34 1.05
C HIS A 650 -8.20 32.73 0.64
N PRO A 651 -7.55 33.49 1.55
CA PRO A 651 -7.22 34.91 1.31
C PRO A 651 -6.20 35.14 0.19
N GLY A 652 -5.28 34.20 -0.04
CA GLY A 652 -4.23 34.37 -1.05
C GLY A 652 -4.64 33.98 -2.47
N THR A 653 -5.55 33.01 -2.63
CA THR A 653 -5.90 32.43 -3.94
C THR A 653 -7.35 32.64 -4.34
N GLY A 654 -8.21 33.08 -3.42
CA GLY A 654 -9.65 33.18 -3.63
C GLY A 654 -10.36 31.83 -3.76
N ALA A 655 -9.65 30.71 -3.56
CA ALA A 655 -10.24 29.38 -3.64
C ALA A 655 -11.23 29.16 -2.49
N GLU A 656 -12.40 28.64 -2.81
CA GLU A 656 -13.51 28.48 -1.87
C GLU A 656 -13.61 27.06 -1.33
N THR A 657 -14.10 26.96 -0.09
CA THR A 657 -14.63 25.74 0.51
C THR A 657 -16.14 25.86 0.57
N ARG A 658 -16.84 24.83 0.08
CA ARG A 658 -18.30 24.84 -0.06
C ARG A 658 -18.94 23.67 0.65
N LEU A 659 -20.01 23.93 1.39
CA LEU A 659 -20.94 22.93 1.87
C LEU A 659 -22.01 22.70 0.79
N LEU A 660 -22.17 21.46 0.36
CA LEU A 660 -23.19 21.02 -0.57
C LEU A 660 -24.22 20.17 0.16
N THR A 661 -25.49 20.39 -0.14
CA THR A 661 -26.58 19.47 0.20
C THR A 661 -26.99 18.74 -1.06
N LEU A 662 -27.05 17.41 -0.99
CA LEU A 662 -27.40 16.55 -2.11
C LEU A 662 -28.57 15.64 -1.75
N THR A 663 -29.46 15.41 -2.70
CA THR A 663 -30.43 14.33 -2.66
C THR A 663 -29.85 13.13 -3.38
N GLU A 664 -29.75 12.01 -2.67
CA GLU A 664 -29.33 10.71 -3.19
C GLU A 664 -30.57 9.83 -3.39
N ARG A 665 -30.81 9.37 -4.61
CA ARG A 665 -31.88 8.42 -4.95
C ARG A 665 -31.29 7.03 -5.19
N LYS A 666 -31.62 6.06 -4.34
CA LYS A 666 -31.20 4.65 -4.50
C LYS A 666 -32.36 3.77 -4.88
N ARG A 667 -32.17 2.92 -5.90
CA ARG A 667 -33.11 1.85 -6.23
C ARG A 667 -33.10 0.80 -5.12
N ASN A 668 -34.27 0.47 -4.60
CA ASN A 668 -34.41 -0.58 -3.60
C ASN A 668 -34.26 -1.94 -4.27
N GLN A 669 -33.44 -2.81 -3.69
CA GLN A 669 -33.21 -4.18 -4.16
C GLN A 669 -33.66 -5.16 -3.08
N PRO A 670 -34.97 -5.40 -2.95
CA PRO A 670 -35.44 -6.28 -1.91
C PRO A 670 -35.08 -7.75 -2.21
N VAL A 671 -34.87 -8.53 -1.15
CA VAL A 671 -34.68 -9.98 -1.26
C VAL A 671 -35.96 -10.62 -1.79
N THR A 672 -35.87 -11.21 -2.98
CA THR A 672 -37.02 -11.88 -3.61
C THR A 672 -37.48 -13.08 -2.78
N LEU A 673 -38.76 -13.45 -2.90
CA LEU A 673 -39.29 -14.63 -2.21
C LEU A 673 -38.50 -15.90 -2.54
N ASN A 674 -38.09 -16.08 -3.80
CA ASN A 674 -37.29 -17.25 -4.19
C ASN A 674 -35.91 -17.26 -3.53
N ALA A 675 -35.26 -16.11 -3.43
CA ALA A 675 -33.97 -15.99 -2.73
C ALA A 675 -34.12 -16.25 -1.23
N ALA A 676 -35.20 -15.73 -0.61
CA ALA A 676 -35.50 -16.00 0.80
C ALA A 676 -35.78 -17.49 1.06
N LEU A 677 -36.50 -18.16 0.17
CA LEU A 677 -36.76 -19.60 0.27
C LEU A 677 -35.53 -20.46 0.01
N ALA A 678 -34.58 -20.00 -0.83
CA ALA A 678 -33.32 -20.71 -1.08
C ALA A 678 -32.44 -20.85 0.18
N GLU A 679 -32.58 -19.93 1.15
CA GLU A 679 -31.89 -20.05 2.45
C GLU A 679 -32.28 -21.31 3.23
N LEU A 680 -33.40 -21.97 2.88
CA LEU A 680 -33.80 -23.27 3.46
C LEU A 680 -32.90 -24.45 3.05
N ASP A 681 -31.95 -24.23 2.13
CA ASP A 681 -30.89 -25.20 1.85
C ASP A 681 -30.00 -25.44 3.10
N ASP A 682 -29.93 -24.50 4.06
CA ASP A 682 -29.40 -24.77 5.40
C ASP A 682 -30.49 -25.42 6.27
N PRO A 683 -30.29 -26.65 6.79
CA PRO A 683 -31.28 -27.36 7.60
C PRO A 683 -31.63 -26.65 8.92
N ARG A 684 -30.85 -25.64 9.31
CA ARG A 684 -31.07 -24.81 10.51
C ARG A 684 -31.85 -23.53 10.22
N ALA A 685 -32.13 -23.22 8.95
CA ALA A 685 -32.95 -22.08 8.59
C ALA A 685 -34.42 -22.30 9.02
N ARG A 686 -35.11 -21.22 9.34
CA ARG A 686 -36.52 -21.22 9.76
C ARG A 686 -37.27 -20.06 9.12
N LEU A 687 -38.48 -20.33 8.64
CA LEU A 687 -39.40 -19.30 8.17
C LEU A 687 -40.19 -18.78 9.37
N LEU A 688 -40.18 -17.46 9.58
CA LEU A 688 -40.82 -16.83 10.72
C LEU A 688 -41.85 -15.79 10.28
N ILE A 689 -42.92 -15.66 11.04
CA ILE A 689 -43.86 -14.54 10.98
C ILE A 689 -43.94 -13.89 12.36
N ASN A 690 -43.90 -12.56 12.39
CA ASN A 690 -44.06 -11.80 13.62
C ASN A 690 -45.55 -11.71 13.97
N GLU A 691 -45.96 -12.32 15.08
CA GLU A 691 -47.37 -12.43 15.48
C GLU A 691 -48.05 -11.06 15.74
N ARG A 692 -47.28 -10.03 16.10
CA ARG A 692 -47.82 -8.68 16.35
C ARG A 692 -47.92 -7.82 15.09
N SER A 693 -46.95 -7.93 14.20
CA SER A 693 -46.85 -7.05 13.02
C SER A 693 -47.28 -7.73 11.72
N GLY A 694 -47.47 -9.05 11.71
CA GLY A 694 -47.77 -9.83 10.50
C GLY A 694 -46.62 -9.95 9.51
N ARG A 695 -45.44 -9.44 9.87
CA ARG A 695 -44.24 -9.36 9.00
C ARG A 695 -43.51 -10.68 8.91
N ALA A 696 -42.84 -10.95 7.79
CA ALA A 696 -42.12 -12.19 7.54
C ALA A 696 -40.59 -12.00 7.67
N ALA A 697 -39.90 -13.02 8.17
CA ALA A 697 -38.44 -13.06 8.23
C ALA A 697 -37.92 -14.50 8.03
N VAL A 698 -36.78 -14.66 7.36
CA VAL A 698 -36.04 -15.93 7.35
C VAL A 698 -34.96 -15.86 8.40
N GLN A 699 -34.99 -16.78 9.35
CA GLN A 699 -33.92 -16.94 10.32
C GLN A 699 -32.86 -17.88 9.77
N ILE A 700 -31.61 -17.42 9.72
CA ILE A 700 -30.46 -18.26 9.40
C ILE A 700 -29.39 -18.17 10.51
N PRO A 701 -28.56 -19.22 10.70
CA PRO A 701 -27.40 -19.13 11.57
C PRO A 701 -26.43 -18.03 11.12
N THR A 702 -25.83 -17.31 12.08
CA THR A 702 -24.77 -16.33 11.78
C THR A 702 -23.59 -16.48 12.75
N THR A 703 -22.50 -15.78 12.49
CA THR A 703 -21.29 -15.85 13.31
C THR A 703 -21.54 -15.36 14.74
N SER A 704 -21.19 -16.18 15.73
CA SER A 704 -21.18 -15.80 17.15
C SER A 704 -20.18 -14.69 17.42
N VAL A 705 -20.43 -13.88 18.47
CA VAL A 705 -19.54 -12.81 18.92
C VAL A 705 -19.01 -13.17 20.32
N MET A 706 -17.74 -12.89 20.58
CA MET A 706 -17.14 -13.02 21.91
C MET A 706 -17.38 -11.71 22.68
N LEU A 707 -17.98 -11.82 23.86
CA LEU A 707 -18.27 -10.69 24.75
C LEU A 707 -17.00 -10.28 25.52
N ASP A 708 -17.04 -9.08 26.13
CA ASP A 708 -15.90 -8.51 26.88
C ASP A 708 -15.48 -9.35 28.10
N ASP A 709 -16.33 -10.28 28.54
CA ASP A 709 -16.08 -11.25 29.62
C ASP A 709 -15.57 -12.61 29.11
N GLY A 710 -15.38 -12.76 27.80
CA GLY A 710 -14.90 -13.99 27.16
C GLY A 710 -15.99 -15.01 26.81
N GLU A 711 -17.26 -14.76 27.11
CA GLU A 711 -18.35 -15.65 26.72
C GLU A 711 -18.67 -15.57 25.22
N ILE A 712 -19.08 -16.70 24.62
CA ILE A 712 -19.47 -16.76 23.20
C ILE A 712 -20.98 -16.60 23.09
N GLU A 713 -21.44 -15.44 22.61
CA GLU A 713 -22.84 -15.18 22.35
C GLU A 713 -23.24 -15.71 20.96
N ARG A 714 -24.07 -16.76 20.94
CA ARG A 714 -24.66 -17.29 19.70
C ARG A 714 -25.71 -16.33 19.17
N ARG A 715 -25.71 -16.11 17.87
CA ARG A 715 -26.61 -15.20 17.18
C ARG A 715 -27.29 -15.87 15.99
N VAL A 716 -28.46 -15.37 15.64
CA VAL A 716 -29.18 -15.70 14.40
C VAL A 716 -29.38 -14.43 13.59
N ARG A 717 -29.45 -14.54 12.27
CA ARG A 717 -29.73 -13.43 11.37
C ARG A 717 -31.15 -13.57 10.85
N LEU A 718 -31.97 -12.56 11.07
CA LEU A 718 -33.31 -12.43 10.51
C LEU A 718 -33.21 -11.62 9.22
N ILE A 719 -33.44 -12.28 8.08
CA ILE A 719 -33.50 -11.68 6.76
C ILE A 719 -34.95 -11.31 6.46
N ARG A 720 -35.18 -10.06 6.05
CA ARG A 720 -36.46 -9.50 5.62
C ARG A 720 -36.27 -8.90 4.22
N PRO A 721 -37.35 -8.50 3.50
CA PRO A 721 -37.23 -7.96 2.15
C PRO A 721 -36.18 -6.84 2.00
N MET A 722 -36.13 -5.89 2.94
CA MET A 722 -35.21 -4.73 2.86
C MET A 722 -34.18 -4.65 4.00
N GLU A 723 -34.21 -5.60 4.94
CA GLU A 723 -33.41 -5.52 6.17
C GLU A 723 -32.84 -6.89 6.51
N ALA A 724 -31.67 -6.92 7.13
CA ALA A 724 -31.16 -8.14 7.74
C ALA A 724 -30.55 -7.81 9.10
N VAL A 725 -31.15 -8.32 10.17
CA VAL A 725 -30.76 -7.99 11.55
C VAL A 725 -30.21 -9.22 12.23
N SER A 726 -29.03 -9.12 12.83
CA SER A 726 -28.45 -10.20 13.64
C SER A 726 -28.81 -9.99 15.11
N ILE A 727 -29.48 -10.95 15.72
CA ILE A 727 -29.91 -10.89 17.13
C ILE A 727 -29.35 -12.08 17.93
N PRO A 728 -29.05 -11.88 19.22
CA PRO A 728 -28.68 -12.97 20.12
C PRO A 728 -29.75 -14.06 20.14
N MET A 729 -29.33 -15.32 20.08
CA MET A 729 -30.25 -16.45 20.11
C MET A 729 -31.06 -16.46 21.41
N ARG A 730 -30.46 -16.04 22.54
CA ARG A 730 -31.14 -15.90 23.84
C ARG A 730 -32.28 -14.88 23.85
N THR A 731 -32.26 -13.89 22.95
CA THR A 731 -33.31 -12.88 22.85
C THR A 731 -34.44 -13.29 21.91
N MET A 732 -34.29 -14.39 21.15
CA MET A 732 -35.34 -14.87 20.23
C MET A 732 -36.64 -15.20 20.98
N ASP A 733 -36.53 -15.82 22.15
CA ASP A 733 -37.69 -16.19 22.98
C ASP A 733 -38.47 -14.98 23.51
N GLU A 734 -37.83 -13.81 23.56
CA GLU A 734 -38.44 -12.54 23.97
C GLU A 734 -39.05 -11.78 22.77
N THR A 735 -38.82 -12.26 21.54
CA THR A 735 -39.42 -11.68 20.34
C THR A 735 -40.78 -12.31 20.02
N HIS A 736 -41.56 -11.63 19.18
CA HIS A 736 -42.84 -12.14 18.69
C HIS A 736 -42.73 -12.92 17.38
N TRP A 737 -41.55 -13.45 17.06
CA TRP A 737 -41.32 -14.21 15.82
C TRP A 737 -41.66 -15.69 16.04
N GLY A 738 -42.76 -16.15 15.44
CA GLY A 738 -43.19 -17.55 15.46
C GLY A 738 -42.85 -18.27 14.16
N GLU A 739 -42.58 -19.57 14.23
CA GLU A 739 -42.35 -20.40 13.04
C GLU A 739 -43.62 -20.51 12.19
N ALA A 740 -43.46 -20.34 10.88
CA ALA A 740 -44.57 -20.32 9.93
C ALA A 740 -44.37 -21.35 8.82
N ASP A 741 -45.48 -21.88 8.29
CA ASP A 741 -45.43 -22.70 7.09
C ASP A 741 -45.09 -21.85 5.85
N GLN A 742 -44.62 -22.51 4.80
CA GLN A 742 -44.16 -21.86 3.59
C GLN A 742 -45.24 -21.01 2.90
N ALA A 743 -46.52 -21.42 2.95
CA ALA A 743 -47.59 -20.69 2.28
C ALA A 743 -47.95 -19.41 3.03
N SER A 744 -48.04 -19.49 4.37
CA SER A 744 -48.24 -18.32 5.24
C SER A 744 -47.08 -17.33 5.12
N PHE A 745 -45.84 -17.83 5.14
CA PHE A 745 -44.63 -17.01 4.96
C PHE A 745 -44.60 -16.32 3.60
N ALA A 746 -44.85 -17.05 2.51
CA ALA A 746 -44.85 -16.49 1.16
C ALA A 746 -45.90 -15.38 1.00
N THR A 747 -47.06 -15.53 1.63
CA THR A 747 -48.12 -14.52 1.62
C THR A 747 -47.66 -13.24 2.32
N ALA A 748 -47.12 -13.36 3.54
CA ALA A 748 -46.63 -12.22 4.31
C ALA A 748 -45.41 -11.54 3.65
N TRP A 749 -44.49 -12.32 3.07
CA TRP A 749 -43.31 -11.80 2.37
C TRP A 749 -43.69 -11.05 1.08
N ASN A 750 -44.61 -11.58 0.29
CA ASN A 750 -45.10 -10.91 -0.92
C ASN A 750 -45.88 -9.63 -0.59
N ALA A 751 -46.64 -9.62 0.52
CA ALA A 751 -47.32 -8.42 0.99
C ALA A 751 -46.31 -7.31 1.32
N GLU A 752 -45.22 -7.63 2.04
CA GLU A 752 -44.15 -6.67 2.30
C GLU A 752 -43.41 -6.23 1.02
N LEU A 753 -43.10 -7.16 0.11
CA LEU A 753 -42.46 -6.83 -1.17
C LEU A 753 -43.29 -5.85 -2.01
N ALA A 754 -44.62 -5.96 -1.98
CA ALA A 754 -45.52 -5.06 -2.69
C ALA A 754 -45.52 -3.63 -2.10
N GLU A 755 -45.16 -3.48 -0.82
CA GLU A 755 -45.03 -2.18 -0.15
C GLU A 755 -43.64 -1.54 -0.30
N VAL A 756 -42.64 -2.28 -0.81
CA VAL A 756 -41.29 -1.73 -1.03
C VAL A 756 -41.34 -0.73 -2.19
N PRO A 757 -41.07 0.58 -1.95
CA PRO A 757 -41.03 1.55 -3.03
C PRO A 757 -39.86 1.23 -3.97
N GLU A 758 -39.99 1.58 -5.25
CA GLU A 758 -38.92 1.33 -6.24
C GLU A 758 -37.62 2.06 -5.87
N PHE A 759 -37.73 3.24 -5.23
CA PHE A 759 -36.61 4.08 -4.84
C PHE A 759 -36.73 4.61 -3.41
N THR A 760 -35.59 4.86 -2.78
CA THR A 760 -35.46 5.60 -1.52
C THR A 760 -34.62 6.85 -1.75
N ASP A 761 -35.15 8.00 -1.37
CA ASP A 761 -34.45 9.29 -1.42
C ASP A 761 -33.88 9.62 -0.03
N SER A 762 -32.64 10.10 0.02
CA SER A 762 -31.98 10.52 1.26
C SER A 762 -31.17 11.81 1.07
N ILE A 763 -30.97 12.56 2.16
CA ILE A 763 -30.20 13.81 2.13
C ILE A 763 -28.78 13.56 2.61
N LEU A 764 -27.81 14.06 1.85
CA LEU A 764 -26.39 13.97 2.11
C LEU A 764 -25.80 15.39 2.20
N HIS A 765 -24.96 15.66 3.19
CA HIS A 765 -24.17 16.89 3.26
C HIS A 765 -22.69 16.59 3.02
N MET A 766 -22.06 17.37 2.16
CA MET A 766 -20.65 17.22 1.80
C MET A 766 -19.90 18.54 1.79
N VAL A 767 -18.71 18.58 2.40
CA VAL A 767 -17.79 19.72 2.29
C VAL A 767 -16.81 19.46 1.16
N THR A 768 -16.74 20.41 0.23
CA THR A 768 -16.05 20.31 -1.06
C THR A 768 -15.25 21.59 -1.32
N GLY A 769 -14.48 21.64 -2.42
CA GLY A 769 -13.56 22.77 -2.65
C GLY A 769 -12.32 22.67 -1.76
N LEU A 770 -11.65 23.77 -1.44
CA LEU A 770 -10.36 23.75 -0.73
C LEU A 770 -10.53 23.29 0.74
N LEU A 771 -10.12 22.07 1.10
CA LEU A 771 -10.35 21.49 2.43
C LEU A 771 -9.16 21.69 3.38
N LEU A 772 -7.94 21.70 2.85
CA LEU A 772 -6.70 21.73 3.62
C LEU A 772 -6.65 22.86 4.68
N PRO A 773 -7.03 24.13 4.37
CA PRO A 773 -6.98 25.22 5.35
C PRO A 773 -8.00 25.09 6.48
N ILE A 774 -9.11 24.37 6.26
CA ILE A 774 -10.16 24.16 7.27
C ILE A 774 -10.16 22.76 7.84
N TRP A 775 -9.12 21.96 7.57
CA TRP A 775 -9.10 20.54 7.92
C TRP A 775 -9.36 20.30 9.41
N LYS A 776 -8.78 21.15 10.28
CA LYS A 776 -8.99 21.14 11.74
C LYS A 776 -10.44 21.40 12.17
N ARG A 777 -11.25 22.06 11.34
CA ARG A 777 -12.65 22.43 11.61
C ARG A 777 -13.65 21.37 11.14
N LEU A 778 -13.23 20.47 10.27
CA LEU A 778 -14.06 19.35 9.84
C LEU A 778 -14.23 18.39 11.04
N PRO A 779 -15.37 17.65 11.14
CA PRO A 779 -15.61 16.76 12.28
C PRO A 779 -14.50 15.70 12.42
N GLN A 780 -14.41 14.92 13.49
CA GLN A 780 -13.44 13.79 13.53
C GLN A 780 -14.12 12.43 13.31
N ASP A 781 -15.42 12.37 13.55
CA ASP A 781 -16.24 11.16 13.57
C ASP A 781 -16.34 10.43 12.21
N SER A 782 -16.04 11.10 11.09
CA SER A 782 -16.03 10.50 9.75
C SER A 782 -14.98 11.13 8.85
N SER A 783 -13.71 10.74 8.98
CA SER A 783 -12.57 11.29 8.21
C SER A 783 -12.61 10.99 6.70
N ARG A 784 -13.42 10.02 6.28
CA ARG A 784 -13.46 9.52 4.89
C ARG A 784 -13.89 10.58 3.87
N VAL A 785 -13.15 10.62 2.77
CA VAL A 785 -13.46 11.44 1.59
C VAL A 785 -14.22 10.58 0.57
N TYR A 786 -15.26 11.15 -0.04
CA TYR A 786 -16.09 10.51 -1.05
C TYR A 786 -16.08 11.28 -2.37
N ARG A 787 -16.37 10.54 -3.45
CA ARG A 787 -16.58 10.98 -4.82
C ARG A 787 -18.02 10.69 -5.22
N LEU A 788 -18.61 11.53 -6.04
CA LEU A 788 -19.88 11.24 -6.72
C LEU A 788 -19.95 12.01 -8.03
N GLN A 789 -20.81 11.57 -8.93
CA GLN A 789 -21.16 12.30 -10.13
C GLN A 789 -22.66 12.59 -10.10
N THR A 790 -23.03 13.85 -10.30
CA THR A 790 -24.42 14.29 -10.33
C THR A 790 -25.06 13.94 -11.67
N ASP A 791 -26.39 14.01 -11.72
CA ASP A 791 -27.16 13.77 -12.94
C ASP A 791 -26.79 14.74 -14.07
N GLU A 792 -26.35 15.95 -13.71
CA GLU A 792 -25.88 16.99 -14.64
C GLU A 792 -24.43 16.75 -15.12
N GLY A 793 -23.79 15.66 -14.68
CA GLY A 793 -22.42 15.31 -15.02
C GLY A 793 -21.34 16.02 -14.20
N GLU A 794 -21.71 16.77 -13.16
CA GLU A 794 -20.75 17.40 -12.25
C GLU A 794 -20.09 16.34 -11.38
N ARG A 795 -18.75 16.40 -11.25
CA ARG A 795 -18.01 15.53 -10.36
C ARG A 795 -17.65 16.23 -9.08
N ILE A 796 -18.06 15.63 -7.98
CA ILE A 796 -17.89 16.17 -6.64
C ILE A 796 -16.96 15.25 -5.86
N ILE A 797 -15.94 15.85 -5.24
CA ILE A 797 -15.07 15.18 -4.26
C ILE A 797 -15.03 16.01 -2.98
N GLY A 798 -15.31 15.35 -1.86
CA GLY A 798 -15.42 16.03 -0.59
C GLY A 798 -15.67 15.09 0.57
N ARG A 799 -15.79 15.66 1.75
CA ARG A 799 -15.97 14.93 3.00
C ARG A 799 -17.43 14.95 3.42
N ARG A 800 -18.00 13.78 3.73
CA ARG A 800 -19.37 13.71 4.26
C ARG A 800 -19.40 14.29 5.67
N VAL A 801 -20.40 15.11 5.95
CA VAL A 801 -20.62 15.70 7.27
C VAL A 801 -22.04 15.39 7.76
N SER A 802 -22.22 15.41 9.07
CA SER A 802 -23.56 15.23 9.65
C SER A 802 -24.43 16.45 9.37
N PRO A 803 -25.77 16.31 9.33
CA PRO A 803 -26.69 17.44 9.23
C PRO A 803 -26.45 18.49 10.32
N ALA A 804 -26.15 18.05 11.56
CA ALA A 804 -25.84 18.94 12.67
C ALA A 804 -24.59 19.80 12.42
N TRP A 805 -23.53 19.21 11.87
CA TRP A 805 -22.32 19.96 11.49
C TRP A 805 -22.61 20.91 10.34
N ALA A 806 -23.37 20.47 9.33
CA ALA A 806 -23.75 21.29 8.17
C ALA A 806 -24.47 22.57 8.62
N THR A 807 -25.48 22.45 9.48
CA THR A 807 -26.20 23.60 10.05
C THR A 807 -25.27 24.55 10.81
N ASN A 808 -24.34 24.03 11.62
CA ASN A 808 -23.38 24.84 12.38
C ASN A 808 -22.35 25.55 11.48
N ALA A 809 -21.87 24.87 10.43
CA ALA A 809 -20.97 25.47 9.45
C ALA A 809 -21.67 26.57 8.64
N SER A 810 -22.95 26.39 8.33
CA SER A 810 -23.80 27.38 7.68
C SER A 810 -24.05 28.62 8.54
N THR A 811 -24.10 28.47 9.87
CA THR A 811 -24.31 29.56 10.84
C THR A 811 -23.02 30.17 11.36
N SER A 812 -21.83 29.64 11.03
CA SER A 812 -20.54 30.17 11.50
C SER A 812 -20.19 31.58 10.98
N GLY A 813 -21.05 32.18 10.15
CA GLY A 813 -21.03 33.61 9.81
C GLY A 813 -21.98 34.49 10.66
N VAL A 814 -22.74 33.90 11.59
CA VAL A 814 -23.73 34.55 12.46
C VAL A 814 -23.52 34.06 13.89
N THR A 815 -22.93 34.90 14.74
CA THR A 815 -22.92 34.70 16.19
C THR A 815 -24.35 34.59 16.71
N SER A 816 -24.84 33.37 16.93
CA SER A 816 -26.16 33.17 17.54
C SER A 816 -26.06 33.35 19.06
N SER A 817 -26.44 34.52 19.55
CA SER A 817 -26.70 34.73 20.98
C SER A 817 -27.96 33.92 21.37
N LEU A 818 -27.79 32.73 21.95
CA LEU A 818 -28.89 32.04 22.61
C LEU A 818 -29.33 32.88 23.81
N THR A 819 -30.60 33.23 23.91
CA THR A 819 -31.10 33.90 25.12
C THR A 819 -31.05 32.93 26.31
N PRO A 820 -30.79 33.39 27.54
CA PRO A 820 -30.70 32.51 28.71
C PRO A 820 -31.95 31.65 28.94
N ASP A 821 -33.13 32.17 28.61
CA ASP A 821 -34.39 31.43 28.67
C ASP A 821 -34.47 30.29 27.65
N ALA A 822 -34.02 30.52 26.42
CA ALA A 822 -33.97 29.49 25.38
C ALA A 822 -32.95 28.40 25.73
N ALA A 823 -31.80 28.79 26.30
CA ALA A 823 -30.76 27.86 26.73
C ALA A 823 -31.25 26.97 27.90
N TYR A 824 -31.94 27.57 28.87
CA TYR A 824 -32.53 26.84 29.99
C TYR A 824 -33.62 25.87 29.53
N ALA A 825 -34.52 26.30 28.63
CA ALA A 825 -35.58 25.44 28.09
C ALA A 825 -35.00 24.22 27.33
N ALA A 826 -34.00 24.44 26.47
CA ALA A 826 -33.34 23.37 25.71
C ALA A 826 -32.61 22.35 26.61
N LEU A 827 -31.95 22.84 27.66
CA LEU A 827 -31.30 21.97 28.64
C LEU A 827 -32.32 21.17 29.46
N ILE A 828 -33.45 21.77 29.86
CA ILE A 828 -34.53 21.04 30.54
C ILE A 828 -35.15 19.98 29.63
N GLU A 829 -35.30 20.23 28.32
CA GLU A 829 -35.84 19.25 27.36
C GLU A 829 -34.98 17.98 27.28
N GLY A 830 -33.67 18.11 27.52
CA GLY A 830 -32.76 16.98 27.76
C GLY A 830 -32.11 16.36 26.53
N ARG A 831 -32.43 16.91 25.34
CA ARG A 831 -31.80 16.54 24.08
C ARG A 831 -30.58 17.39 23.77
N THR A 832 -30.40 18.51 24.46
CA THR A 832 -29.36 19.51 24.15
C THR A 832 -28.23 19.50 25.18
N ILE A 833 -27.01 19.63 24.68
CA ILE A 833 -25.77 19.85 25.41
C ILE A 833 -25.18 21.18 24.91
N LEU A 834 -24.82 22.07 25.83
CA LEU A 834 -24.14 23.33 25.51
C LEU A 834 -22.67 23.21 25.90
N ASP A 835 -21.80 23.26 24.91
CA ASP A 835 -20.35 23.36 25.09
C ASP A 835 -20.00 24.85 25.17
N LEU A 836 -19.40 25.27 26.27
CA LEU A 836 -18.99 26.64 26.56
C LEU A 836 -17.47 26.77 26.43
N THR A 837 -17.00 27.99 26.21
CA THR A 837 -15.56 28.29 26.22
C THR A 837 -14.87 27.81 27.51
N GLU A 838 -13.55 27.58 27.44
CA GLU A 838 -12.75 27.00 28.54
C GLU A 838 -13.08 25.54 28.88
N GLY A 839 -13.67 24.79 27.93
CA GLY A 839 -13.93 23.35 28.08
C GLY A 839 -15.06 23.02 29.05
N LEU A 840 -15.90 24.01 29.38
CA LEU A 840 -17.07 23.84 30.22
C LEU A 840 -18.24 23.26 29.42
N GLN A 841 -19.09 22.44 30.04
CA GLN A 841 -20.25 21.85 29.37
C GLN A 841 -21.47 21.83 30.28
N LEU A 842 -22.62 22.30 29.77
CA LEU A 842 -23.92 22.20 30.42
C LEU A 842 -24.76 21.10 29.77
N ARG A 843 -25.34 20.22 30.60
CA ARG A 843 -26.21 19.14 30.12
C ARG A 843 -27.23 18.71 31.18
N ARG A 844 -28.31 18.07 30.75
CA ARG A 844 -29.25 17.41 31.66
C ARG A 844 -28.76 16.04 32.09
N VAL A 845 -28.77 15.80 33.39
CA VAL A 845 -28.47 14.52 34.01
C VAL A 845 -29.59 14.09 34.95
N ARG A 846 -29.75 12.78 35.13
CA ARG A 846 -30.66 12.23 36.14
C ARG A 846 -29.85 11.84 37.37
N VAL A 847 -30.16 12.45 38.51
CA VAL A 847 -29.45 12.26 39.78
C VAL A 847 -30.49 12.07 40.88
N MET A 848 -30.39 10.97 41.63
CA MET A 848 -31.32 10.61 42.73
C MET A 848 -32.80 10.70 42.31
N GLY A 849 -33.13 10.18 41.12
CA GLY A 849 -34.50 10.14 40.59
C GLY A 849 -34.97 11.42 39.89
N ALA A 850 -34.32 12.57 40.09
CA ALA A 850 -34.71 13.86 39.53
C ALA A 850 -33.83 14.30 38.35
N ASN A 851 -34.40 15.10 37.44
CA ASN A 851 -33.68 15.72 36.34
C ASN A 851 -33.03 17.03 36.79
N ARG A 852 -31.72 17.18 36.56
CA ARG A 852 -30.93 18.36 36.93
C ARG A 852 -30.06 18.80 35.77
N ILE A 853 -29.73 20.08 35.70
CA ILE A 853 -28.75 20.63 34.76
C ILE A 853 -27.40 20.65 35.47
N GLU A 854 -26.43 19.89 34.95
CA GLU A 854 -25.08 19.79 35.49
C GLU A 854 -24.10 20.61 34.64
N LEU A 855 -23.17 21.29 35.32
CA LEU A 855 -21.97 21.88 34.72
C LEU A 855 -20.77 20.96 34.92
N THR A 856 -20.12 20.56 33.84
CA THR A 856 -18.87 19.76 33.83
C THR A 856 -17.71 20.54 33.21
N GLY A 857 -16.47 20.09 33.45
CA GLY A 857 -15.25 20.70 32.89
C GLY A 857 -14.62 21.80 33.74
N PHE A 858 -15.18 22.13 34.91
CA PHE A 858 -14.66 23.18 35.78
C PHE A 858 -13.36 22.78 36.50
N THR A 859 -12.49 23.76 36.74
CA THR A 859 -11.25 23.60 37.53
C THR A 859 -11.45 23.96 39.00
N ASP A 860 -10.48 23.65 39.86
CA ASP A 860 -10.56 23.89 41.30
C ASP A 860 -10.64 25.39 41.68
N THR A 861 -10.03 26.26 40.88
CA THR A 861 -10.07 27.73 41.03
C THR A 861 -11.41 28.35 40.67
N MET A 862 -12.29 27.64 39.95
CA MET A 862 -13.62 28.12 39.56
C MET A 862 -14.68 27.95 40.66
N ARG A 863 -14.42 27.13 41.69
CA ARG A 863 -15.42 26.66 42.67
C ARG A 863 -16.16 27.79 43.40
N ASP A 864 -15.44 28.75 43.95
CA ASP A 864 -16.05 29.84 44.74
C ASP A 864 -16.88 30.77 43.83
N ARG A 865 -16.39 31.01 42.61
CA ARG A 865 -17.07 31.84 41.62
C ARG A 865 -18.37 31.20 41.11
N LEU A 866 -18.38 29.89 40.88
CA LEU A 866 -19.58 29.16 40.47
C LEU A 866 -20.66 29.21 41.56
N ARG A 867 -20.29 29.18 42.84
CA ARG A 867 -21.23 29.42 43.95
C ARG A 867 -21.78 30.85 43.95
N THR A 868 -20.93 31.84 43.70
CA THR A 868 -21.36 33.25 43.57
C THR A 868 -22.35 33.46 42.42
N TYR A 869 -22.21 32.70 41.32
CA TYR A 869 -23.15 32.73 40.21
C TYR A 869 -24.50 32.06 40.52
N GLY A 870 -24.62 31.35 41.64
CA GLY A 870 -25.86 30.72 42.10
C GLY A 870 -25.92 29.21 41.83
N LEU A 871 -24.85 28.59 41.33
CA LEU A 871 -24.79 27.13 41.23
C LEU A 871 -24.58 26.52 42.62
N PHE A 872 -25.27 25.42 42.89
CA PHE A 872 -25.07 24.64 44.10
C PHE A 872 -24.28 23.38 43.79
N SER A 873 -23.52 22.90 44.77
CA SER A 873 -22.66 21.72 44.59
C SER A 873 -23.00 20.63 45.60
N GLU A 874 -22.93 19.38 45.16
CA GLU A 874 -23.08 18.19 45.99
C GLU A 874 -21.91 17.23 45.75
N ILE A 875 -21.59 16.40 46.76
CA ILE A 875 -20.63 15.31 46.60
C ILE A 875 -21.41 14.03 46.32
N ILE A 876 -21.25 13.46 45.12
CA ILE A 876 -21.96 12.24 44.69
C ILE A 876 -20.91 11.25 44.18
N SER A 877 -20.92 10.03 44.72
CA SER A 877 -19.90 9.01 44.42
C SER A 877 -18.47 9.54 44.55
N TRP A 878 -18.18 10.24 45.66
CA TRP A 878 -16.88 10.83 45.98
C TRP A 878 -16.38 11.94 45.03
N LYS A 879 -17.23 12.45 44.14
CA LYS A 879 -16.91 13.54 43.21
C LYS A 879 -17.76 14.79 43.50
N LEU A 880 -17.12 15.96 43.57
CA LEU A 880 -17.81 17.25 43.63
C LEU A 880 -18.47 17.54 42.28
N ARG A 881 -19.76 17.84 42.27
CA ARG A 881 -20.55 18.14 41.07
C ARG A 881 -21.32 19.45 41.26
N PHE A 882 -21.41 20.27 40.23
CA PHE A 882 -22.13 21.55 40.24
C PHE A 882 -23.40 21.48 39.41
N PHE A 883 -24.47 22.07 39.93
CA PHE A 883 -25.79 22.07 39.31
C PHE A 883 -26.39 23.48 39.27
N VAL A 884 -27.14 23.74 38.20
CA VAL A 884 -28.01 24.93 38.11
C VAL A 884 -29.33 24.60 38.82
N PRO A 885 -29.85 25.48 39.71
CA PRO A 885 -31.17 25.32 40.32
C PRO A 885 -32.27 25.15 39.28
N VAL A 886 -33.13 24.15 39.47
CA VAL A 886 -34.30 23.92 38.63
C VAL A 886 -35.46 24.76 39.19
N GLY A 887 -35.83 25.84 38.51
CA GLY A 887 -36.87 26.78 38.95
C GLY A 887 -36.74 28.15 38.28
N ALA A 888 -37.44 29.17 38.80
CA ALA A 888 -37.47 30.52 38.23
C ALA A 888 -36.09 31.22 38.19
N LEU A 889 -35.14 30.78 39.04
CA LEU A 889 -33.77 31.31 39.09
C LEU A 889 -32.82 30.67 38.06
N GLY A 890 -33.23 29.57 37.41
CA GLY A 890 -32.39 28.81 36.49
C GLY A 890 -31.94 29.60 35.26
N PRO A 891 -32.83 30.28 34.52
CA PRO A 891 -32.46 31.11 33.38
C PRO A 891 -31.51 32.26 33.74
N GLU A 892 -31.71 32.92 34.89
CA GLU A 892 -30.83 34.01 35.34
C GLU A 892 -29.39 33.52 35.59
N ILE A 893 -29.24 32.34 36.21
CA ILE A 893 -27.95 31.73 36.52
C ILE A 893 -27.26 31.26 35.24
N ILE A 894 -28.01 30.70 34.28
CA ILE A 894 -27.48 30.38 32.95
C ILE A 894 -27.04 31.65 32.23
N GLY A 895 -27.78 32.76 32.34
CA GLY A 895 -27.38 34.04 31.76
C GLY A 895 -26.02 34.51 32.27
N LYS A 896 -25.80 34.47 33.59
CA LYS A 896 -24.50 34.81 34.21
C LYS A 896 -23.37 33.89 33.73
N LEU A 897 -23.65 32.61 33.49
CA LEU A 897 -22.68 31.67 32.93
C LEU A 897 -22.37 31.99 31.46
N LEU A 898 -23.38 32.24 30.63
CA LEU A 898 -23.22 32.51 29.20
C LEU A 898 -22.57 33.87 28.91
N ASP A 899 -22.80 34.87 29.76
CA ASP A 899 -22.14 36.17 29.67
C ASP A 899 -20.61 36.06 29.85
N ARG A 900 -20.17 35.10 30.68
CA ARG A 900 -18.75 34.91 30.98
C ARG A 900 -18.10 33.82 30.13
N PHE A 901 -18.84 32.76 29.86
CA PHE A 901 -18.41 31.60 29.07
C PHE A 901 -19.39 31.43 27.91
N PRO A 902 -19.19 32.15 26.81
CA PRO A 902 -20.07 32.07 25.65
C PRO A 902 -20.19 30.63 25.13
N VAL A 903 -21.33 30.33 24.51
CA VAL A 903 -21.55 29.03 23.86
C VAL A 903 -20.60 28.89 22.68
N GLU A 904 -19.76 27.86 22.70
CA GLU A 904 -18.84 27.51 21.62
C GLU A 904 -19.50 26.52 20.64
N ARG A 905 -20.33 25.60 21.16
CA ARG A 905 -21.02 24.58 20.36
C ARG A 905 -22.31 24.12 21.05
N ILE A 906 -23.32 23.77 20.25
CA ILE A 906 -24.55 23.12 20.70
C ILE A 906 -24.57 21.72 20.10
N SER A 907 -24.69 20.70 20.95
CA SER A 907 -24.63 19.29 20.59
C SER A 907 -25.90 18.58 21.04
N GLU A 908 -26.39 17.60 20.27
CA GLU A 908 -27.52 16.76 20.73
C GLU A 908 -27.04 15.48 21.40
N ARG A 909 -27.80 15.01 22.39
CA ARG A 909 -27.55 13.72 23.05
C ARG A 909 -28.08 12.58 22.18
N VAL A 910 -27.18 11.75 21.65
CA VAL A 910 -27.53 10.50 20.96
C VAL A 910 -28.32 9.61 21.93
N ALA A 911 -29.49 9.14 21.52
CA ALA A 911 -30.25 8.15 22.28
C ALA A 911 -29.43 6.86 22.33
N ALA A 912 -29.14 6.38 23.55
CA ALA A 912 -28.39 5.16 23.81
C ALA A 912 -29.20 3.91 23.42
#